data_AF-A0AAU3FYX4-F1
#
_entry.id   AF-A0AAU3FYX4-F1
#
_cell.length_a   1.000
_cell.length_b   1.000
_cell.length_c   1.000
_cell.angle_alpha   90.00
_cell.angle_beta   90.00
_cell.angle_gamma   90.00
#
_symmetry.space_group_name_H-M   'P 1'
#
loop_
_entity.id
_entity.type
_entity.pdbx_description
1 polymer ?
#
loop_
_entity_poly.entity_id
_entity_poly.type
_entity_poly.pdbx_seq_one_letter_code
_entity_poly.pdbx_strand_id
1 'polypeptide(L)'
;MTVAGLIALELVAGVAATVAWLGSGAAAAARRAGLALALFCVAVAASLARAGTALALAPAGWWFVQEKVTLTLPLLVAAVLAASVLAAPRLVAAVRARGGSSSDAAVVVPLLGAGYAAMAGPAVTLLVGYPATWSTGLVTVALVAGAVLVTWRAVSASVPGLRVTAAVALATGLAGAGLVFVPAEATDTGGGPQAAMEPHATRAHAAMAAHSTGAHSAMGTGASSASDSGHAGSGQPVTALRGPSTPAAGGEVRRFTLTARTATITLSSGREVAAWTFDGRVPGPPITAAEGDLIEVRLRNADVTSGVTLHWHGYDVPSGEDGVPGLTQDAVMPGQEFLYRFRATQVGTYWYHTHEVSDRGVKMGLYGMLVVTPRETAKEGADLTVPVHTFAGKIALGDHDQPFEQRVAPGAPVRLRLVNTDNTPHQFTLSGTPYRVAAIDGRDLNGPGELSRTTLRLPAGGRYDLVFPMPTAGAVLRADDRAGTLRLTPDGAPPAPAASATEDTSGWPEFDPLSYGTPAATPFGAGSRFDRRFTLVLDQGLAITNGRPAYAHTVNGHAFPSIPTQLVREGDLVRVTVVNRGRETHPWHLHGHTVLVLSRDGHAPTGGPLLLDTFDVRPGEVWEVAFRANNLGMWMNHCHNLSHADQGMALHLAYEGVTTPFHGAHGG
;
A
#
# COMPACT_ATOMS: atom_id res chain seq x y z
N MET A 1 7.25 6.77 -21.99
CA MET A 1 7.72 6.86 -20.59
C MET A 1 6.49 6.85 -19.70
N THR A 2 6.48 6.06 -18.63
CA THR A 2 5.34 5.97 -17.70
C THR A 2 5.23 7.23 -16.84
N VAL A 3 4.08 7.45 -16.19
CA VAL A 3 3.89 8.57 -15.24
C VAL A 3 4.87 8.45 -14.08
N ALA A 4 5.07 7.25 -13.51
CA ALA A 4 6.13 7.01 -12.51
C ALA A 4 7.52 7.43 -13.01
N GLY A 5 7.87 7.08 -14.24
CA GLY A 5 9.15 7.48 -14.84
C GLY A 5 9.28 9.01 -14.97
N LEU A 6 8.19 9.70 -15.31
CA LEU A 6 8.15 11.17 -15.32
C LEU A 6 8.28 11.78 -13.93
N ILE A 7 7.65 11.20 -12.89
CA ILE A 7 7.78 11.63 -11.49
C ILE A 7 9.24 11.50 -11.04
N ALA A 8 9.86 10.34 -11.28
CA ALA A 8 11.26 10.10 -10.95
C ALA A 8 12.20 11.07 -11.69
N LEU A 9 11.95 11.29 -12.99
CA LEU A 9 12.73 12.23 -13.79
C LEU A 9 12.57 13.68 -13.30
N GLU A 10 11.37 14.10 -12.87
CA GLU A 10 11.17 15.43 -12.29
C GLU A 10 11.97 15.61 -11.00
N LEU A 11 12.00 14.59 -10.14
CA LEU A 11 12.79 14.62 -8.91
C LEU A 11 14.29 14.72 -9.23
N VAL A 12 14.79 13.90 -10.16
CA VAL A 12 16.19 13.93 -10.61
C VAL A 12 16.55 15.28 -11.21
N ALA A 13 15.68 15.85 -12.07
CA ALA A 13 15.88 17.18 -12.64
C ALA A 13 15.91 18.27 -11.56
N GLY A 14 15.06 18.15 -10.53
CA GLY A 14 15.05 19.03 -9.36
C GLY A 14 16.35 18.97 -8.54
N VAL A 15 16.86 17.77 -8.28
CA VAL A 15 18.14 17.57 -7.57
C VAL A 15 19.31 18.08 -8.41
N ALA A 16 19.33 17.78 -9.71
CA ALA A 16 20.36 18.27 -10.63
C ALA A 16 20.39 19.80 -10.70
N ALA A 17 19.23 20.46 -10.80
CA ALA A 17 19.12 21.91 -10.76
C ALA A 17 19.65 22.48 -9.43
N THR A 18 19.30 21.85 -8.30
CA THR A 18 19.77 22.24 -6.96
C THR A 18 21.29 22.19 -6.87
N VAL A 19 21.90 21.07 -7.24
CA VAL A 19 23.36 20.88 -7.20
C VAL A 19 24.07 21.87 -8.13
N ALA A 20 23.56 22.08 -9.33
CA ALA A 20 24.17 22.98 -10.30
C ALA A 20 24.10 24.46 -9.86
N TRP A 21 22.96 24.92 -9.33
CA TRP A 21 22.82 26.29 -8.81
C TRP A 21 23.71 26.54 -7.59
N LEU A 22 23.69 25.63 -6.60
CA LEU A 22 24.54 25.74 -5.42
C LEU A 22 26.03 25.67 -5.80
N GLY A 23 26.40 24.77 -6.71
CA GLY A 23 27.75 24.65 -7.23
C GLY A 23 28.21 25.90 -7.97
N SER A 24 27.34 26.53 -8.77
CA SER A 24 27.62 27.81 -9.44
C SER A 24 27.92 28.92 -8.43
N GLY A 25 27.09 29.05 -7.38
CA GLY A 25 27.31 30.02 -6.31
C GLY A 25 28.60 29.76 -5.52
N ALA A 26 28.89 28.50 -5.18
CA ALA A 26 30.11 28.11 -4.48
C ALA A 26 31.37 28.37 -5.33
N ALA A 27 31.33 28.05 -6.62
CA ALA A 27 32.42 28.34 -7.55
C ALA A 27 32.66 29.85 -7.71
N ALA A 28 31.58 30.64 -7.76
CA ALA A 28 31.67 32.10 -7.80
C ALA A 28 32.34 32.66 -6.54
N ALA A 29 31.94 32.18 -5.36
CA ALA A 29 32.54 32.54 -4.06
C ALA A 29 34.01 32.15 -3.97
N ALA A 30 34.39 31.00 -4.55
CA ALA A 30 35.77 30.53 -4.65
C ALA A 30 36.60 31.24 -5.75
N ARG A 31 36.06 32.31 -6.36
CA ARG A 31 36.71 33.10 -7.43
C ARG A 31 37.00 32.30 -8.71
N ARG A 32 36.22 31.26 -8.99
CA ARG A 32 36.33 30.41 -10.18
C ARG A 32 35.26 30.75 -11.21
N ALA A 33 35.34 31.95 -11.81
CA ALA A 33 34.30 32.48 -12.69
C ALA A 33 33.93 31.58 -13.89
N GLY A 34 34.92 30.91 -14.51
CA GLY A 34 34.68 30.01 -15.64
C GLY A 34 33.86 28.77 -15.26
N LEU A 35 34.20 28.14 -14.13
CA LEU A 35 33.44 27.01 -13.58
C LEU A 35 32.04 27.46 -13.12
N ALA A 36 31.94 28.63 -12.48
CA ALA A 36 30.67 29.20 -12.05
C ALA A 36 29.72 29.45 -13.22
N LEU A 37 30.22 30.00 -14.33
CA LEU A 37 29.44 30.23 -15.55
C LEU A 37 29.02 28.91 -16.22
N ALA A 38 29.91 27.91 -16.28
CA ALA A 38 29.57 26.59 -16.81
C ALA A 38 28.45 25.93 -15.99
N LEU A 39 28.57 25.91 -14.67
CA LEU A 39 27.56 25.37 -13.76
C LEU A 39 26.25 26.17 -13.81
N PHE A 40 26.30 27.49 -14.01
CA PHE A 40 25.13 28.32 -14.23
C PHE A 40 24.34 27.87 -15.48
N CYS A 41 25.03 27.63 -16.61
CA CYS A 41 24.38 27.16 -17.83
C CYS A 41 23.74 25.77 -17.63
N VAL A 42 24.44 24.87 -16.93
CA VAL A 42 23.89 23.55 -16.55
C VAL A 42 22.67 23.72 -15.65
N ALA A 43 22.70 24.65 -14.69
CA ALA A 43 21.60 24.90 -13.76
C ALA A 43 20.35 25.44 -14.47
N VAL A 44 20.51 26.35 -15.42
CA VAL A 44 19.41 26.84 -16.27
C VAL A 44 18.83 25.70 -17.10
N ALA A 45 19.68 24.90 -17.75
CA ALA A 45 19.22 23.75 -18.54
C ALA A 45 18.45 22.72 -17.68
N ALA A 46 18.95 22.39 -16.49
CA ALA A 46 18.27 21.50 -15.54
C ALA A 46 16.94 22.08 -15.05
N SER A 47 16.88 23.40 -14.82
CA SER A 47 15.64 24.10 -14.43
C SER A 47 14.59 24.08 -15.55
N LEU A 48 15.01 24.23 -16.80
CA LEU A 48 14.14 24.10 -17.98
C LEU A 48 13.66 22.65 -18.16
N ALA A 49 14.56 21.68 -18.00
CA ALA A 49 14.20 20.25 -18.04
C ALA A 49 13.14 19.92 -16.99
N ARG A 50 13.29 20.45 -15.77
CA ARG A 50 12.30 20.31 -14.69
C ARG A 50 10.94 20.93 -15.03
N ALA A 51 10.92 22.12 -15.63
CA ALA A 51 9.67 22.71 -16.09
C ALA A 51 9.02 21.84 -17.19
N GLY A 52 9.83 21.33 -18.12
CA GLY A 52 9.39 20.42 -19.17
C GLY A 52 8.77 19.12 -18.64
N THR A 53 9.37 18.50 -17.63
CA THR A 53 8.82 17.29 -17.01
C THR A 53 7.51 17.57 -16.26
N ALA A 54 7.40 18.70 -15.55
CA ALA A 54 6.15 19.11 -14.93
C ALA A 54 5.03 19.34 -15.95
N LEU A 55 5.34 19.94 -17.11
CA LEU A 55 4.38 20.06 -18.22
C LEU A 55 3.98 18.69 -18.78
N ALA A 56 4.93 17.77 -18.92
CA ALA A 56 4.67 16.40 -19.40
C ALA A 56 3.85 15.56 -18.41
N LEU A 57 3.88 15.88 -17.10
CA LEU A 57 3.03 15.26 -16.08
C LEU A 57 1.59 15.81 -16.07
N ALA A 58 1.36 17.04 -16.54
CA ALA A 58 0.06 17.70 -16.45
C ALA A 58 -1.11 16.90 -17.07
N PRO A 59 -0.95 16.19 -18.21
CA PRO A 59 -2.01 15.34 -18.77
C PRO A 59 -2.39 14.14 -17.89
N ALA A 60 -1.49 13.67 -17.01
CA ALA A 60 -1.79 12.57 -16.08
C ALA A 60 -2.72 13.02 -14.93
N GLY A 61 -2.88 14.33 -14.73
CA GLY A 61 -3.83 14.93 -13.80
C GLY A 61 -3.19 15.92 -12.83
N TRP A 62 -4.05 16.79 -12.28
CA TRP A 62 -3.64 17.89 -11.39
C TRP A 62 -2.89 17.43 -10.14
N TRP A 63 -3.25 16.27 -9.61
CA TRP A 63 -2.62 15.64 -8.44
C TRP A 63 -1.11 15.41 -8.60
N PHE A 64 -0.61 15.19 -9.82
CA PHE A 64 0.82 14.97 -10.07
C PHE A 64 1.62 16.27 -10.22
N VAL A 65 0.95 17.41 -10.37
CA VAL A 65 1.58 18.70 -10.70
C VAL A 65 1.21 19.84 -9.77
N GLN A 66 0.28 19.65 -8.82
CA GLN A 66 -0.24 20.72 -7.97
C GLN A 66 0.88 21.50 -7.29
N GLU A 67 1.76 20.84 -6.54
CA GLU A 67 2.85 21.50 -5.83
C GLU A 67 3.84 22.14 -6.80
N LYS A 68 4.04 21.50 -7.96
CA LYS A 68 4.96 21.96 -9.00
C LYS A 68 4.50 23.30 -9.57
N VAL A 69 3.23 23.40 -9.94
CA VAL A 69 2.64 24.57 -10.58
C VAL A 69 2.36 25.68 -9.57
N THR A 70 1.88 25.35 -8.37
CA THR A 70 1.43 26.36 -7.40
C THR A 70 2.56 26.93 -6.56
N LEU A 71 3.66 26.19 -6.37
CA LEU A 71 4.73 26.58 -5.45
C LEU A 71 6.11 26.48 -6.07
N THR A 72 6.53 25.30 -6.55
CA THR A 72 7.95 25.06 -6.83
C THR A 72 8.43 25.78 -8.09
N LEU A 73 7.67 25.75 -9.19
CA LEU A 73 8.03 26.42 -10.44
C LEU A 73 7.95 27.94 -10.33
N PRO A 74 6.90 28.58 -9.76
CA PRO A 74 6.89 30.03 -9.58
C PRO A 74 8.08 30.54 -8.76
N LEU A 75 8.40 29.84 -7.66
CA LEU A 75 9.53 30.17 -6.80
C LEU A 75 10.87 30.02 -7.53
N LEU A 76 11.04 28.92 -8.27
CA LEU A 76 12.23 28.66 -9.07
C LEU A 76 12.40 29.69 -10.19
N VAL A 77 11.35 29.97 -10.96
CA VAL A 77 11.39 30.93 -12.07
C VAL A 77 11.79 32.31 -11.58
N ALA A 78 11.20 32.79 -10.48
CA ALA A 78 11.56 34.08 -9.89
C ALA A 78 13.06 34.13 -9.51
N ALA A 79 13.58 33.08 -8.88
CA ALA A 79 14.97 33.01 -8.46
C ALA A 79 15.95 32.87 -9.64
N VAL A 80 15.60 32.07 -10.66
CA VAL A 80 16.39 31.91 -11.89
C VAL A 80 16.47 33.23 -12.66
N LEU A 81 15.35 33.97 -12.77
CA LEU A 81 15.33 35.29 -13.40
C LEU A 81 16.23 36.29 -12.64
N ALA A 82 16.12 36.33 -11.32
CA ALA A 82 16.99 37.17 -10.49
C ALA A 82 18.47 36.83 -10.67
N ALA A 83 18.83 35.55 -10.65
CA ALA A 83 20.20 35.09 -10.88
C ALA A 83 20.71 35.44 -12.29
N SER A 84 19.85 35.28 -13.30
CA SER A 84 20.19 35.56 -14.70
C SER A 84 20.43 37.05 -14.93
N VAL A 85 19.63 37.93 -14.32
CA VAL A 85 19.76 39.39 -14.46
C VAL A 85 20.94 39.93 -13.64
N LEU A 86 21.11 39.45 -12.40
CA LEU A 86 22.08 40.02 -11.46
C LEU A 86 23.47 39.38 -11.58
N ALA A 87 23.57 38.06 -11.74
CA ALA A 87 24.85 37.34 -11.70
C ALA A 87 25.45 37.08 -13.09
N ALA A 88 24.65 36.71 -14.10
CA ALA A 88 25.18 36.24 -15.38
C ALA A 88 26.02 37.29 -16.14
N PRO A 89 25.62 38.58 -16.28
CA PRO A 89 26.44 39.58 -16.96
C PRO A 89 27.80 39.77 -16.28
N ARG A 90 27.82 39.73 -14.94
CA ARG A 90 29.02 39.88 -14.12
C ARG A 90 29.93 38.66 -14.23
N LEU A 91 29.39 37.44 -14.28
CA LEU A 91 30.17 36.22 -14.53
C LEU A 91 30.82 36.24 -15.91
N VAL A 92 30.06 36.60 -16.96
CA VAL A 92 30.60 36.70 -18.33
C VAL A 92 31.70 37.75 -18.40
N ALA A 93 31.51 38.91 -17.77
CA ALA A 93 32.54 39.95 -17.69
C ALA A 93 33.79 39.46 -16.95
N ALA A 94 33.63 38.76 -15.81
CA ALA A 94 34.75 38.22 -15.03
C ALA A 94 35.55 37.17 -15.80
N VAL A 95 34.89 36.30 -16.57
CA VAL A 95 35.54 35.31 -17.45
C VAL A 95 36.30 35.99 -18.59
N ARG A 96 35.69 36.99 -19.24
CA ARG A 96 36.34 37.75 -20.33
C ARG A 96 37.55 38.56 -19.85
N ALA A 97 37.47 39.12 -18.65
CA ALA A 97 38.53 39.93 -18.06
C ALA A 97 39.73 39.13 -17.52
N ARG A 98 39.71 37.77 -17.59
CA ARG A 98 40.76 36.87 -17.08
C ARG A 98 41.23 37.19 -15.65
N GLY A 99 40.32 37.62 -14.77
CA GLY A 99 40.69 38.00 -13.40
C GLY A 99 39.70 38.86 -12.60
N GLY A 100 38.49 39.12 -13.11
CA GLY A 100 37.47 39.87 -12.35
C GLY A 100 36.97 39.10 -11.13
N SER A 101 36.71 39.79 -10.01
CA SER A 101 36.24 39.15 -8.77
C SER A 101 34.79 38.66 -8.92
N SER A 102 34.60 37.35 -9.11
CA SER A 102 33.27 36.70 -9.07
C SER A 102 32.73 36.49 -7.65
N SER A 103 33.49 36.89 -6.62
CA SER A 103 33.13 36.71 -5.20
C SER A 103 32.26 37.81 -4.60
N ASP A 104 31.78 38.75 -5.42
CA ASP A 104 30.85 39.80 -4.99
C ASP A 104 29.51 39.19 -4.53
N ALA A 105 28.94 39.72 -3.46
CA ALA A 105 27.61 39.37 -2.98
C ALA A 105 26.55 39.51 -4.08
N ALA A 106 26.69 40.49 -4.98
CA ALA A 106 25.80 40.69 -6.12
C ALA A 106 25.80 39.54 -7.14
N VAL A 107 26.82 38.66 -7.10
CA VAL A 107 26.93 37.45 -7.93
C VAL A 107 26.59 36.20 -7.12
N VAL A 108 27.19 36.05 -5.94
CA VAL A 108 27.08 34.82 -5.14
C VAL A 108 25.67 34.63 -4.58
N VAL A 109 25.04 35.69 -4.05
CA VAL A 109 23.74 35.60 -3.36
C VAL A 109 22.62 35.18 -4.32
N PRO A 110 22.45 35.77 -5.52
CA PRO A 110 21.42 35.33 -6.46
C PRO A 110 21.59 33.87 -6.93
N LEU A 111 22.82 33.41 -7.14
CA LEU A 111 23.11 32.03 -7.56
C LEU A 111 22.74 31.02 -6.47
N LEU A 112 23.16 31.27 -5.23
CA LEU A 112 22.79 30.41 -4.09
C LEU A 112 21.29 30.49 -3.79
N GLY A 113 20.67 31.67 -3.95
CA GLY A 113 19.23 31.84 -3.81
C GLY A 113 18.43 31.00 -4.82
N ALA A 114 18.86 30.94 -6.08
CA ALA A 114 18.30 30.01 -7.07
C ALA A 114 18.50 28.54 -6.67
N GLY A 115 19.60 28.21 -6.00
CA GLY A 115 19.85 26.88 -5.43
C GLY A 115 18.86 26.53 -4.31
N TYR A 116 18.60 27.44 -3.37
CA TYR A 116 17.61 27.23 -2.31
C TYR A 116 16.18 27.09 -2.88
N ALA A 117 15.83 27.91 -3.89
CA ALA A 117 14.55 27.80 -4.58
C ALA A 117 14.42 26.47 -5.37
N ALA A 118 15.49 26.00 -6.01
CA ALA A 118 15.51 24.70 -6.68
C ALA A 118 15.34 23.54 -5.70
N MET A 119 15.97 23.63 -4.52
CA MET A 119 15.89 22.64 -3.44
C MET A 119 14.50 22.55 -2.82
N ALA A 120 13.77 23.67 -2.76
CA ALA A 120 12.42 23.71 -2.18
C ALA A 120 11.48 22.70 -2.84
N GLY A 121 11.63 22.46 -4.15
CA GLY A 121 10.74 21.55 -4.85
C GLY A 121 10.87 20.09 -4.43
N PRO A 122 12.05 19.43 -4.57
CA PRO A 122 12.25 18.08 -4.04
C PRO A 122 11.91 17.97 -2.55
N ALA A 123 12.25 18.98 -1.74
CA ALA A 123 11.94 18.99 -0.32
C ALA A 123 10.43 18.97 -0.04
N VAL A 124 9.63 19.80 -0.73
CA VAL A 124 8.17 19.77 -0.61
C VAL A 124 7.61 18.45 -1.10
N THR A 125 8.05 17.97 -2.26
CA THR A 125 7.57 16.70 -2.84
C THR A 125 7.83 15.51 -1.93
N LEU A 126 8.99 15.46 -1.27
CA LEU A 126 9.42 14.33 -0.43
C LEU A 126 8.99 14.44 1.03
N LEU A 127 8.92 15.64 1.63
CA LEU A 127 8.66 15.79 3.06
C LEU A 127 7.22 16.14 3.38
N VAL A 128 6.57 16.91 2.51
CA VAL A 128 5.20 17.39 2.74
C VAL A 128 4.20 16.57 1.97
N GLY A 129 4.52 16.23 0.72
CA GLY A 129 3.62 15.48 -0.13
C GLY A 129 2.43 16.30 -0.63
N TYR A 130 1.36 15.61 -0.98
CA TYR A 130 0.08 16.17 -1.40
C TYR A 130 -0.89 16.33 -0.20
N PRO A 131 -1.72 17.40 -0.15
CA PRO A 131 -1.74 18.53 -1.07
C PRO A 131 -0.78 19.65 -0.65
N ALA A 132 -0.34 20.44 -1.63
CA ALA A 132 0.34 21.70 -1.32
C ALA A 132 -0.67 22.70 -0.75
N THR A 133 -0.49 23.09 0.51
CA THR A 133 -1.35 24.07 1.19
C THR A 133 -0.72 25.47 1.21
N TRP A 134 -1.52 26.49 1.50
CA TRP A 134 -1.02 27.86 1.74
C TRP A 134 0.04 27.91 2.83
N SER A 135 -0.14 27.13 3.91
CA SER A 135 0.82 27.07 5.00
C SER A 135 2.16 26.49 4.53
N THR A 136 2.13 25.40 3.76
CA THR A 136 3.31 24.82 3.12
C THR A 136 4.01 25.84 2.24
N GLY A 137 3.27 26.58 1.42
CA GLY A 137 3.81 27.62 0.55
C GLY A 137 4.49 28.74 1.32
N LEU A 138 3.82 29.29 2.34
CA LEU A 138 4.36 30.37 3.17
C LEU A 138 5.62 29.95 3.91
N VAL A 139 5.62 28.77 4.54
CA VAL A 139 6.79 28.23 5.24
C VAL A 139 7.95 28.01 4.26
N THR A 140 7.68 27.42 3.10
CA THR A 140 8.71 27.16 2.07
C THR A 140 9.34 28.46 1.58
N VAL A 141 8.52 29.46 1.23
CA VAL A 141 9.00 30.78 0.81
C VAL A 141 9.80 31.47 1.91
N ALA A 142 9.33 31.41 3.16
CA ALA A 142 10.02 31.99 4.30
C ALA A 142 11.38 31.32 4.56
N LEU A 143 11.48 29.99 4.44
CA LEU A 143 12.74 29.25 4.57
C LEU A 143 13.73 29.64 3.48
N VAL A 144 13.29 29.73 2.22
CA VAL A 144 14.14 30.17 1.10
C VAL A 144 14.60 31.61 1.31
N ALA A 145 13.69 32.54 1.64
CA ALA A 145 14.02 33.93 1.90
C ALA A 145 14.98 34.10 3.09
N GLY A 146 14.77 33.35 4.17
CA GLY A 146 15.65 33.31 5.33
C GLY A 146 17.05 32.81 4.98
N ALA A 147 17.15 31.72 4.21
CA ALA A 147 18.44 31.21 3.73
C ALA A 147 19.18 32.24 2.86
N VAL A 148 18.47 32.92 1.96
CA VAL A 148 19.03 34.02 1.15
C VAL A 148 19.54 35.16 2.03
N LEU A 149 18.78 35.58 3.05
CA LEU A 149 19.15 36.66 3.97
C LEU A 149 20.41 36.32 4.79
N VAL A 150 20.48 35.09 5.31
CA VAL A 150 21.66 34.60 6.05
C VAL A 150 22.88 34.59 5.16
N THR A 151 22.75 34.07 3.93
CA THR A 151 23.84 34.05 2.95
C THR A 151 24.28 35.45 2.54
N TRP A 152 23.34 36.37 2.32
CA TRP A 152 23.65 37.78 2.06
C TRP A 152 24.46 38.40 3.19
N ARG A 153 24.01 38.24 4.44
CA ARG A 153 24.76 38.75 5.61
C ARG A 153 26.15 38.13 5.72
N ALA A 154 26.28 36.83 5.50
CA ALA A 154 27.57 36.13 5.59
C ALA A 154 28.57 36.59 4.52
N VAL A 155 28.12 36.80 3.28
CA VAL A 155 28.98 37.23 2.17
C VAL A 155 29.27 38.74 2.23
N SER A 156 28.31 39.55 2.68
CA SER A 156 28.47 41.01 2.83
C SER A 156 29.25 41.42 4.09
N ALA A 157 29.35 40.57 5.11
CA ALA A 157 30.11 40.88 6.32
C ALA A 157 31.61 41.02 6.03
N SER A 158 32.20 42.11 6.51
CA SER A 158 33.63 42.46 6.41
C SER A 158 34.53 41.71 7.39
N VAL A 159 34.30 40.41 7.61
CA VAL A 159 35.12 39.59 8.53
C VAL A 159 36.07 38.70 7.70
N PRO A 160 37.39 38.94 7.73
CA PRO A 160 38.37 38.12 7.01
C PRO A 160 38.42 36.71 7.61
N GLY A 161 38.15 35.68 6.79
CA GLY A 161 38.33 34.26 7.17
C GLY A 161 37.03 33.43 7.35
N LEU A 162 35.89 34.06 7.66
CA LEU A 162 34.60 33.35 7.87
C LEU A 162 33.81 33.12 6.56
N ARG A 163 34.29 33.70 5.44
CA ARG A 163 33.49 33.96 4.22
C ARG A 163 33.23 32.75 3.33
N VAL A 164 34.09 31.74 3.33
CA VAL A 164 34.00 30.60 2.39
C VAL A 164 33.55 29.34 3.11
N THR A 165 34.09 29.07 4.30
CA THR A 165 33.73 27.91 5.12
C THR A 165 32.30 27.97 5.65
N ALA A 166 31.78 29.13 6.05
CA ALA A 166 30.39 29.24 6.52
C ALA A 166 29.36 29.14 5.39
N ALA A 167 29.63 29.76 4.23
CA ALA A 167 28.75 29.69 3.05
C ALA A 167 28.73 28.27 2.44
N VAL A 168 29.89 27.60 2.38
CA VAL A 168 29.99 26.21 1.93
C VAL A 168 29.39 25.27 2.99
N ALA A 169 29.64 25.44 4.28
CA ALA A 169 29.05 24.59 5.32
C ALA A 169 27.51 24.72 5.40
N LEU A 170 26.95 25.92 5.20
CA LEU A 170 25.50 26.12 5.16
C LEU A 170 24.88 25.51 3.89
N ALA A 171 25.54 25.65 2.73
CA ALA A 171 25.11 25.02 1.48
C ALA A 171 25.23 23.48 1.51
N THR A 172 26.29 22.95 2.14
CA THR A 172 26.54 21.50 2.28
C THR A 172 25.67 20.89 3.38
N GLY A 173 25.37 21.62 4.46
CA GLY A 173 24.47 21.19 5.53
C GLY A 173 22.99 21.15 5.09
N LEU A 174 22.54 22.12 4.29
CA LEU A 174 21.19 22.13 3.71
C LEU A 174 21.05 21.09 2.58
N ALA A 175 22.07 20.93 1.73
CA ALA A 175 22.07 19.87 0.72
C ALA A 175 22.17 18.47 1.35
N GLY A 176 22.96 18.30 2.41
CA GLY A 176 23.12 17.05 3.15
C GLY A 176 21.86 16.63 3.92
N ALA A 177 21.13 17.56 4.55
CA ALA A 177 19.88 17.24 5.23
C ALA A 177 18.74 16.86 4.26
N GLY A 178 18.75 17.39 3.02
CA GLY A 178 17.77 17.04 1.98
C GLY A 178 18.10 15.78 1.18
N LEU A 179 19.38 15.35 1.14
CA LEU A 179 19.84 14.16 0.42
C LEU A 179 19.92 12.89 1.28
N VAL A 180 19.84 12.99 2.61
CA VAL A 180 19.90 11.83 3.52
C VAL A 180 18.56 11.10 3.66
N PHE A 181 17.47 11.64 3.12
CA PHE A 181 16.20 10.90 2.93
C PHE A 181 16.15 10.24 1.55
N VAL A 182 17.13 9.41 1.26
CA VAL A 182 16.90 8.25 0.38
C VAL A 182 16.45 7.15 1.34
N PRO A 183 15.18 6.73 1.35
CA PRO A 183 14.85 5.49 2.04
C PRO A 183 15.71 4.42 1.38
N ALA A 184 16.43 3.67 2.20
CA ALA A 184 17.10 2.47 1.75
C ALA A 184 16.03 1.50 1.23
N GLU A 185 15.62 1.63 -0.03
CA GLU A 185 14.95 0.57 -0.73
C GLU A 185 15.99 -0.51 -0.98
N ALA A 186 15.84 -1.58 -0.21
CA ALA A 186 15.73 -2.94 -0.71
C ALA A 186 16.17 -3.14 -2.17
N THR A 187 17.48 -3.11 -2.40
CA THR A 187 18.06 -4.06 -3.34
C THR A 187 18.07 -5.41 -2.62
N ASP A 188 16.93 -6.12 -2.65
CA ASP A 188 16.94 -7.55 -2.39
C ASP A 188 17.52 -8.25 -3.63
N THR A 189 18.85 -8.24 -3.67
CA THR A 189 19.61 -9.18 -4.48
C THR A 189 20.45 -10.00 -3.51
N GLY A 190 19.90 -11.11 -3.05
CA GLY A 190 20.60 -12.36 -2.74
C GLY A 190 21.83 -12.31 -1.81
N GLY A 191 21.65 -12.90 -0.62
CA GLY A 191 22.65 -13.81 -0.04
C GLY A 191 23.85 -13.20 0.68
N GLY A 192 23.72 -13.02 2.00
CA GLY A 192 24.84 -12.86 2.93
C GLY A 192 24.37 -12.89 4.39
N PRO A 193 25.06 -13.57 5.32
CA PRO A 193 24.53 -13.88 6.64
C PRO A 193 24.57 -12.65 7.57
N GLN A 194 23.42 -12.20 8.05
CA GLN A 194 23.36 -11.19 9.10
C GLN A 194 23.65 -11.85 10.46
N ALA A 195 24.82 -11.53 10.99
CA ALA A 195 25.17 -11.77 12.38
C ALA A 195 24.30 -10.92 13.31
N ALA A 196 23.96 -11.52 14.45
CA ALA A 196 23.09 -11.00 15.49
C ALA A 196 23.43 -9.55 15.90
N MET A 197 22.41 -8.69 15.88
CA MET A 197 22.40 -7.46 16.66
C MET A 197 21.13 -7.47 17.50
N GLU A 198 21.32 -7.64 18.81
CA GLU A 198 20.23 -7.65 19.80
C GLU A 198 19.51 -6.29 19.90
N PRO A 199 18.23 -6.27 20.29
CA PRO A 199 17.45 -5.05 20.41
C PRO A 199 17.69 -4.35 21.76
N HIS A 200 18.26 -3.15 21.71
CA HIS A 200 18.09 -2.17 22.79
C HIS A 200 16.70 -1.53 22.70
N ALA A 201 15.70 -2.24 23.22
CA ALA A 201 14.38 -1.69 23.54
C ALA A 201 13.94 -2.18 24.93
N THR A 202 14.81 -2.01 25.93
CA THR A 202 14.50 -2.22 27.34
C THR A 202 14.93 -0.99 28.13
N ARG A 203 14.05 0.02 28.16
CA ARG A 203 13.87 1.02 29.24
C ARG A 203 12.93 2.15 28.79
N ALA A 204 11.65 1.82 28.63
CA ALA A 204 10.57 2.82 28.66
C ALA A 204 9.22 2.27 29.14
N HIS A 205 9.15 1.01 29.57
CA HIS A 205 7.97 0.41 30.20
C HIS A 205 8.21 0.18 31.69
N ALA A 206 8.37 1.26 32.44
CA ALA A 206 8.37 1.23 33.91
C ALA A 206 8.15 2.64 34.50
N ALA A 207 7.20 3.43 33.98
CA ALA A 207 6.78 4.69 34.61
C ALA A 207 5.47 5.25 34.01
N MET A 208 4.40 4.46 33.96
CA MET A 208 3.00 4.98 33.87
C MET A 208 2.02 3.93 34.42
N ALA A 209 2.37 3.31 35.54
CA ALA A 209 1.48 2.46 36.34
C ALA A 209 1.46 3.01 37.76
N ALA A 210 0.92 4.22 37.93
CA ALA A 210 0.53 4.77 39.22
C ALA A 210 -0.36 5.98 38.99
N HIS A 211 -1.67 5.78 39.17
CA HIS A 211 -2.70 6.74 39.63
C HIS A 211 -4.03 6.54 38.92
N SER A 212 -4.79 5.55 39.38
CA SER A 212 -6.23 5.68 39.66
C SER A 212 -6.71 4.45 40.43
N THR A 213 -6.31 4.35 41.69
CA THR A 213 -7.03 3.51 42.65
C THR A 213 -8.39 4.13 42.92
N GLY A 214 -9.42 3.58 42.30
CA GLY A 214 -10.83 3.80 42.64
C GLY A 214 -11.53 2.45 42.60
N ALA A 215 -11.52 1.76 43.73
CA ALA A 215 -12.22 0.50 43.92
C ALA A 215 -13.74 0.73 43.83
N HIS A 216 -14.47 -0.06 43.04
CA HIS A 216 -15.84 -0.47 43.39
C HIS A 216 -16.16 -1.86 42.85
N SER A 217 -16.68 -2.67 43.77
CA SER A 217 -16.98 -4.09 43.70
C SER A 217 -18.17 -4.42 42.80
N ALA A 218 -18.23 -5.70 42.44
CA ALA A 218 -19.37 -6.40 41.87
C ALA A 218 -20.70 -6.12 42.60
N MET A 219 -21.79 -5.94 41.84
CA MET A 219 -23.05 -6.69 41.93
C MET A 219 -24.13 -6.05 41.04
N GLY A 220 -24.98 -6.89 40.45
CA GLY A 220 -26.42 -6.61 40.39
C GLY A 220 -26.99 -6.20 39.03
N THR A 221 -27.75 -7.14 38.46
CA THR A 221 -28.84 -6.91 37.51
C THR A 221 -29.78 -5.79 37.95
N GLY A 222 -30.11 -4.86 37.06
CA GLY A 222 -31.15 -3.87 37.29
C GLY A 222 -31.45 -3.06 36.04
N ALA A 223 -32.58 -3.35 35.40
CA ALA A 223 -33.19 -2.46 34.40
C ALA A 223 -33.71 -1.19 35.09
N SER A 224 -33.44 -0.03 34.52
CA SER A 224 -34.15 1.21 34.85
C SER A 224 -34.29 2.09 33.61
N SER A 225 -35.54 2.30 33.20
CA SER A 225 -36.01 3.26 32.21
C SER A 225 -36.36 4.60 32.86
N ALA A 226 -35.99 5.71 32.22
CA ALA A 226 -36.66 7.03 32.18
C ALA A 226 -35.63 8.05 31.61
N SER A 227 -35.63 8.33 30.31
CA SER A 227 -36.43 9.36 29.62
C SER A 227 -36.01 10.80 29.94
N ASP A 228 -35.20 11.38 29.05
CA ASP A 228 -35.29 12.81 28.73
C ASP A 228 -35.12 13.04 27.22
N SER A 229 -35.98 13.91 26.69
CA SER A 229 -36.26 14.26 25.29
C SER A 229 -35.42 15.47 24.82
N GLY A 230 -34.99 15.66 23.58
CA GLY A 230 -35.19 14.96 22.32
C GLY A 230 -34.35 15.62 21.19
N HIS A 231 -34.27 14.92 20.06
CA HIS A 231 -33.52 15.20 18.80
C HIS A 231 -32.09 14.66 18.69
N ALA A 232 -31.84 13.44 19.16
CA ALA A 232 -30.78 12.59 18.62
C ALA A 232 -31.44 11.48 17.79
N GLY A 233 -31.27 11.48 16.47
CA GLY A 233 -31.71 10.35 15.65
C GLY A 233 -31.03 9.09 16.17
N SER A 234 -31.82 8.08 16.56
CA SER A 234 -31.31 6.82 17.08
C SER A 234 -30.57 6.07 15.97
N GLY A 235 -29.27 6.27 15.86
CA GLY A 235 -28.45 5.50 14.93
C GLY A 235 -28.49 4.01 15.27
N GLN A 236 -28.48 3.14 14.26
CA GLN A 236 -28.36 1.70 14.42
C GLN A 236 -26.92 1.35 14.82
N PRO A 237 -26.67 0.70 15.97
CA PRO A 237 -25.32 0.31 16.33
C PRO A 237 -24.84 -0.84 15.44
N VAL A 238 -23.56 -0.83 15.07
CA VAL A 238 -22.92 -1.87 14.26
C VAL A 238 -23.02 -3.26 14.88
N THR A 239 -23.11 -3.33 16.21
CA THR A 239 -23.33 -4.58 16.97
C THR A 239 -24.66 -5.25 16.68
N ALA A 240 -25.64 -4.52 16.14
CA ALA A 240 -26.93 -5.09 15.69
C ALA A 240 -26.87 -5.65 14.27
N LEU A 241 -25.82 -5.36 13.50
CA LEU A 241 -25.64 -5.81 12.11
C LEU A 241 -24.94 -7.17 12.06
N ARG A 242 -25.58 -8.19 12.62
CA ARG A 242 -25.08 -9.57 12.74
C ARG A 242 -25.66 -10.48 11.66
N GLY A 243 -25.00 -11.59 11.36
CA GLY A 243 -25.48 -12.56 10.38
C GLY A 243 -26.67 -13.41 10.83
N PRO A 244 -27.39 -14.01 9.86
CA PRO A 244 -28.56 -14.84 10.13
C PRO A 244 -28.18 -16.02 11.04
N SER A 245 -29.14 -16.52 11.82
CA SER A 245 -28.94 -17.67 12.71
C SER A 245 -29.21 -19.03 12.05
N THR A 246 -29.63 -19.04 10.79
CA THR A 246 -29.97 -20.26 10.06
C THR A 246 -29.31 -20.30 8.69
N PRO A 247 -28.96 -21.50 8.18
CA PRO A 247 -28.52 -21.66 6.80
C PRO A 247 -29.64 -21.32 5.81
N ALA A 248 -29.29 -21.22 4.54
CA ALA A 248 -30.29 -21.21 3.46
C ALA A 248 -31.03 -22.55 3.40
N ALA A 249 -32.11 -22.60 2.63
CA ALA A 249 -32.78 -23.86 2.32
C ALA A 249 -31.78 -24.85 1.71
N GLY A 250 -31.74 -26.08 2.26
CA GLY A 250 -30.78 -27.11 1.86
C GLY A 250 -29.36 -26.94 2.41
N GLY A 251 -29.06 -25.81 3.07
CA GLY A 251 -27.77 -25.52 3.69
C GLY A 251 -27.58 -26.15 5.06
N GLU A 252 -26.32 -26.33 5.46
CA GLU A 252 -25.91 -26.89 6.76
C GLU A 252 -25.22 -25.85 7.64
N VAL A 253 -25.13 -26.12 8.94
CA VAL A 253 -24.32 -25.29 9.86
C VAL A 253 -22.91 -25.88 9.96
N ARG A 254 -21.92 -25.10 9.52
CA ARG A 254 -20.50 -25.45 9.50
C ARG A 254 -19.79 -24.74 10.65
N ARG A 255 -19.41 -25.50 11.68
CA ARG A 255 -18.78 -24.96 12.89
C ARG A 255 -17.28 -25.15 12.89
N PHE A 256 -16.56 -24.08 13.18
CA PHE A 256 -15.12 -24.06 13.32
C PHE A 256 -14.76 -23.41 14.66
N THR A 257 -13.66 -23.86 15.25
CA THR A 257 -13.04 -23.20 16.40
C THR A 257 -11.60 -22.93 16.01
N LEU A 258 -11.17 -21.68 16.08
CA LEU A 258 -9.80 -21.27 15.82
C LEU A 258 -9.20 -20.72 17.11
N THR A 259 -8.10 -21.31 17.56
CA THR A 259 -7.39 -20.86 18.76
C THR A 259 -6.13 -20.11 18.36
N ALA A 260 -6.14 -18.79 18.51
CA ALA A 260 -4.96 -17.97 18.32
C ALA A 260 -3.95 -18.23 19.44
N ARG A 261 -2.72 -18.58 19.08
CA ARG A 261 -1.63 -18.78 20.04
C ARG A 261 -0.25 -18.51 19.46
N THR A 262 0.69 -18.12 20.30
CA THR A 262 2.11 -18.14 20.00
C THR A 262 2.61 -19.59 19.88
N ALA A 263 3.49 -19.85 18.92
CA ALA A 263 4.05 -21.17 18.70
C ALA A 263 5.43 -21.08 18.01
N THR A 264 6.19 -22.16 18.08
CA THR A 264 7.28 -22.42 17.13
C THR A 264 6.76 -23.42 16.11
N ILE A 265 6.86 -23.07 14.84
CA ILE A 265 6.49 -23.96 13.72
C ILE A 265 7.76 -24.46 13.03
N THR A 266 7.68 -25.62 12.42
CA THR A 266 8.75 -26.19 11.59
C THR A 266 8.32 -26.13 10.14
N LEU A 267 9.04 -25.37 9.32
CA LEU A 267 8.81 -25.30 7.87
C LEU A 267 9.31 -26.59 7.19
N SER A 268 8.92 -26.81 5.94
CA SER A 268 9.30 -28.02 5.17
C SER A 268 10.81 -28.27 5.07
N SER A 269 11.64 -27.23 5.16
CA SER A 269 13.11 -27.33 5.22
C SER A 269 13.67 -27.86 6.54
N GLY A 270 12.83 -28.02 7.56
CA GLY A 270 13.25 -28.29 8.94
C GLY A 270 13.58 -27.02 9.74
N ARG A 271 13.48 -25.83 9.13
CA ARG A 271 13.72 -24.56 9.83
C ARG A 271 12.61 -24.30 10.84
N GLU A 272 13.00 -24.03 12.08
CA GLU A 272 12.10 -23.56 13.12
C GLU A 272 11.94 -22.03 13.06
N VAL A 273 10.70 -21.55 13.11
CA VAL A 273 10.40 -20.12 13.15
C VAL A 273 9.36 -19.84 14.24
N ALA A 274 9.55 -18.73 14.96
CA ALA A 274 8.53 -18.23 15.88
C ALA A 274 7.34 -17.69 15.07
N ALA A 275 6.14 -18.06 15.47
CA ALA A 275 4.90 -17.74 14.77
C ALA A 275 3.77 -17.39 15.75
N TRP A 276 2.78 -16.65 15.25
CA TRP A 276 1.47 -16.54 15.86
C TRP A 276 0.51 -17.32 14.96
N THR A 277 -0.23 -18.26 15.52
CA THR A 277 -0.89 -19.32 14.75
C THR A 277 -2.35 -19.43 15.12
N PHE A 278 -3.16 -19.93 14.20
CA PHE A 278 -4.45 -20.54 14.53
C PHE A 278 -4.26 -22.05 14.66
N ASP A 279 -4.58 -22.61 15.82
CA ASP A 279 -4.46 -24.03 16.15
C ASP A 279 -3.04 -24.62 16.02
N GLY A 280 -2.01 -23.79 16.25
CA GLY A 280 -0.62 -24.26 16.28
C GLY A 280 0.03 -24.53 14.94
N ARG A 281 -0.60 -24.08 13.85
CA ARG A 281 -0.15 -24.29 12.47
C ARG A 281 -0.24 -23.01 11.67
N VAL A 282 0.58 -22.95 10.62
CA VAL A 282 0.44 -21.96 9.53
C VAL A 282 0.45 -22.73 8.20
N PRO A 283 -0.34 -22.33 7.21
CA PRO A 283 -1.53 -21.49 7.36
C PRO A 283 -2.52 -22.06 8.40
N GLY A 284 -3.37 -21.20 8.95
CA GLY A 284 -4.46 -21.62 9.83
C GLY A 284 -5.39 -22.66 9.18
N PRO A 285 -6.23 -23.36 9.97
CA PRO A 285 -7.19 -24.33 9.44
C PRO A 285 -8.03 -23.79 8.27
N PRO A 286 -8.15 -24.50 7.13
CA PRO A 286 -8.99 -24.05 6.05
C PRO A 286 -10.46 -24.10 6.46
N ILE A 287 -11.18 -23.02 6.20
CA ILE A 287 -12.63 -22.96 6.34
C ILE A 287 -13.24 -23.28 4.98
N THR A 288 -14.08 -24.31 4.92
CA THR A 288 -14.76 -24.72 3.69
C THR A 288 -16.26 -24.86 3.90
N ALA A 289 -17.03 -24.32 2.97
CA ALA A 289 -18.48 -24.36 2.98
C ALA A 289 -19.03 -24.54 1.56
N ALA A 290 -20.25 -25.06 1.45
CA ALA A 290 -21.02 -24.99 0.23
C ALA A 290 -21.92 -23.75 0.24
N GLU A 291 -22.21 -23.19 -0.93
CA GLU A 291 -23.16 -22.08 -1.08
C GLU A 291 -24.48 -22.37 -0.35
N GLY A 292 -24.92 -21.44 0.49
CA GLY A 292 -26.10 -21.55 1.34
C GLY A 292 -25.83 -22.09 2.75
N ASP A 293 -24.66 -22.64 3.05
CA ASP A 293 -24.28 -23.04 4.41
C ASP A 293 -24.24 -21.82 5.35
N LEU A 294 -24.43 -22.08 6.65
CA LEU A 294 -24.15 -21.11 7.70
C LEU A 294 -22.77 -21.41 8.28
N ILE A 295 -21.85 -20.45 8.19
CA ILE A 295 -20.52 -20.56 8.78
C ILE A 295 -20.57 -19.96 10.18
N GLU A 296 -20.18 -20.73 11.18
CA GLU A 296 -19.99 -20.30 12.57
C GLU A 296 -18.53 -20.53 12.96
N VAL A 297 -17.81 -19.45 13.30
CA VAL A 297 -16.40 -19.53 13.70
C VAL A 297 -16.22 -18.95 15.08
N ARG A 298 -15.82 -19.80 16.02
CA ARG A 298 -15.45 -19.38 17.36
C ARG A 298 -13.95 -19.09 17.40
N LEU A 299 -13.59 -17.82 17.51
CA LEU A 299 -12.23 -17.38 17.78
C LEU A 299 -11.97 -17.44 19.27
N ARG A 300 -10.87 -18.06 19.68
CA ARG A 300 -10.35 -18.03 21.06
C ARG A 300 -8.94 -17.47 21.04
N ASN A 301 -8.62 -16.57 21.95
CA ASN A 301 -7.24 -16.11 22.13
C ASN A 301 -6.63 -16.81 23.35
N ALA A 302 -5.62 -17.65 23.14
CA ALA A 302 -4.94 -18.34 24.22
C ALA A 302 -3.91 -17.44 24.92
N ASP A 303 -3.01 -16.81 24.15
CA ASP A 303 -1.84 -16.13 24.71
C ASP A 303 -1.29 -14.95 23.85
N VAL A 304 -1.97 -14.55 22.77
CA VAL A 304 -1.55 -13.40 21.95
C VAL A 304 -1.92 -12.12 22.69
N THR A 305 -0.94 -11.57 23.41
CA THR A 305 -1.13 -10.48 24.39
C THR A 305 -1.72 -9.19 23.84
N SER A 306 -1.49 -8.87 22.57
CA SER A 306 -2.06 -7.69 21.90
C SER A 306 -3.54 -7.81 21.58
N GLY A 307 -4.13 -9.01 21.72
CA GLY A 307 -5.45 -9.31 21.20
C GLY A 307 -5.41 -9.82 19.75
N VAL A 308 -6.52 -10.37 19.30
CA VAL A 308 -6.72 -10.88 17.92
C VAL A 308 -8.15 -10.64 17.45
N THR A 309 -8.35 -10.61 16.14
CA THR A 309 -9.67 -10.68 15.51
C THR A 309 -9.63 -11.61 14.28
N LEU A 310 -10.75 -11.74 13.56
CA LEU A 310 -10.81 -12.37 12.24
C LEU A 310 -11.54 -11.43 11.29
N HIS A 311 -10.79 -10.90 10.32
CA HIS A 311 -11.37 -10.27 9.14
C HIS A 311 -11.52 -11.30 8.02
N TRP A 312 -12.61 -11.20 7.26
CA TRP A 312 -12.98 -12.10 6.16
C TRP A 312 -12.66 -11.45 4.82
N HIS A 313 -11.38 -11.46 4.45
CA HIS A 313 -10.88 -10.70 3.31
C HIS A 313 -11.61 -11.04 2.01
N GLY A 314 -12.28 -10.02 1.45
CA GLY A 314 -13.05 -10.11 0.21
C GLY A 314 -14.42 -10.78 0.35
N TYR A 315 -14.79 -11.26 1.54
CA TYR A 315 -16.09 -11.85 1.79
C TYR A 315 -17.04 -10.80 2.38
N ASP A 316 -18.06 -10.41 1.63
CA ASP A 316 -19.17 -9.59 2.12
C ASP A 316 -19.93 -10.28 3.28
N VAL A 317 -19.45 -10.08 4.51
CA VAL A 317 -20.15 -10.41 5.75
C VAL A 317 -20.99 -9.22 6.21
N PRO A 318 -21.93 -9.38 7.15
CA PRO A 318 -22.53 -8.26 7.87
C PRO A 318 -21.48 -7.50 8.70
N SER A 319 -21.62 -6.18 8.81
CA SER A 319 -20.58 -5.31 9.41
C SER A 319 -20.18 -5.71 10.84
N GLY A 320 -21.11 -6.19 11.67
CA GLY A 320 -20.81 -6.67 13.02
C GLY A 320 -20.04 -8.00 13.09
N GLU A 321 -19.69 -8.59 11.94
CA GLU A 321 -18.87 -9.80 11.81
C GLU A 321 -17.51 -9.51 11.13
N ASP A 322 -17.23 -8.25 10.77
CA ASP A 322 -16.08 -7.87 9.91
C ASP A 322 -14.71 -7.94 10.60
N GLY A 323 -14.67 -8.05 11.94
CA GLY A 323 -13.43 -8.30 12.66
C GLY A 323 -12.56 -7.07 12.90
N VAL A 324 -13.09 -5.86 12.83
CA VAL A 324 -12.32 -4.61 12.88
C VAL A 324 -12.33 -4.04 14.31
N PRO A 325 -11.23 -4.17 15.07
CA PRO A 325 -11.17 -3.74 16.47
C PRO A 325 -11.34 -2.22 16.60
N GLY A 326 -12.15 -1.74 17.54
CA GLY A 326 -12.42 -0.31 17.71
C GLY A 326 -13.46 0.27 16.73
N LEU A 327 -13.90 -0.51 15.73
CA LEU A 327 -14.93 -0.11 14.77
C LEU A 327 -16.14 -1.05 14.78
N THR A 328 -15.96 -2.35 14.56
CA THR A 328 -17.06 -3.33 14.47
C THR A 328 -17.11 -4.29 15.65
N GLN A 329 -16.02 -4.40 16.40
CA GLN A 329 -15.92 -5.15 17.65
C GLN A 329 -14.75 -4.65 18.51
N ASP A 330 -14.60 -5.17 19.73
CA ASP A 330 -13.34 -5.09 20.48
C ASP A 330 -12.37 -6.20 20.05
N ALA A 331 -11.08 -6.00 20.29
CA ALA A 331 -10.08 -7.05 20.15
C ALA A 331 -10.36 -8.20 21.13
N VAL A 332 -10.19 -9.45 20.68
CA VAL A 332 -10.34 -10.62 21.54
C VAL A 332 -9.06 -10.82 22.34
N MET A 333 -9.07 -10.41 23.60
CA MET A 333 -7.91 -10.49 24.51
C MET A 333 -7.66 -11.94 24.98
N PRO A 334 -6.46 -12.26 25.51
CA PRO A 334 -6.18 -13.59 26.04
C PRO A 334 -7.24 -14.08 27.04
N GLY A 335 -7.69 -15.32 26.88
CA GLY A 335 -8.77 -15.93 27.67
C GLY A 335 -10.19 -15.60 27.18
N GLN A 336 -10.35 -14.68 26.22
CA GLN A 336 -11.65 -14.32 25.65
C GLN A 336 -11.95 -15.12 24.38
N GLU A 337 -13.22 -15.10 23.99
CA GLU A 337 -13.71 -15.69 22.74
C GLU A 337 -14.72 -14.78 22.04
N PHE A 338 -14.80 -14.90 20.72
CA PHE A 338 -15.81 -14.24 19.89
C PHE A 338 -16.39 -15.24 18.89
N LEU A 339 -17.71 -15.21 18.71
CA LEU A 339 -18.40 -16.03 17.72
C LEU A 339 -18.75 -15.18 16.51
N TYR A 340 -18.16 -15.51 15.37
CA TYR A 340 -18.53 -14.97 14.07
C TYR A 340 -19.59 -15.86 13.42
N ARG A 341 -20.56 -15.24 12.74
CA ARG A 341 -21.60 -15.98 12.03
C ARG A 341 -22.09 -15.26 10.78
N PHE A 342 -22.05 -15.95 9.65
CA PHE A 342 -22.59 -15.44 8.39
C PHE A 342 -22.94 -16.59 7.44
N ARG A 343 -23.81 -16.30 6.47
CA ARG A 343 -24.21 -17.29 5.46
C ARG A 343 -23.22 -17.26 4.30
N ALA A 344 -22.89 -18.43 3.78
CA ALA A 344 -22.04 -18.57 2.61
C ALA A 344 -22.83 -18.23 1.32
N THR A 345 -22.87 -16.96 0.92
CA THR A 345 -23.63 -16.48 -0.27
C THR A 345 -22.76 -16.20 -1.49
N GLN A 346 -21.45 -16.28 -1.34
CA GLN A 346 -20.48 -15.97 -2.39
C GLN A 346 -19.58 -17.18 -2.58
N VAL A 347 -19.64 -17.79 -3.77
CA VAL A 347 -18.74 -18.87 -4.20
C VAL A 347 -17.42 -18.25 -4.63
N GLY A 348 -16.29 -18.81 -4.19
CA GLY A 348 -14.98 -18.30 -4.56
C GLY A 348 -13.86 -18.66 -3.58
N THR A 349 -12.71 -18.06 -3.84
CA THR A 349 -11.48 -18.14 -3.02
C THR A 349 -11.31 -16.86 -2.22
N TYR A 350 -11.32 -17.01 -0.91
CA TYR A 350 -11.15 -15.95 0.08
C TYR A 350 -10.15 -16.40 1.14
N TRP A 351 -9.90 -15.54 2.10
CA TRP A 351 -9.03 -15.85 3.22
C TRP A 351 -9.47 -15.06 4.44
N TYR A 352 -8.93 -15.43 5.59
CA TYR A 352 -9.16 -14.74 6.85
C TYR A 352 -7.83 -14.40 7.49
N HIS A 353 -7.77 -13.29 8.22
CA HIS A 353 -6.58 -12.89 8.97
C HIS A 353 -6.94 -12.01 10.16
N THR A 354 -6.00 -11.81 11.09
CA THR A 354 -6.21 -10.83 12.17
C THR A 354 -6.25 -9.41 11.61
N HIS A 355 -7.15 -8.59 12.13
CA HIS A 355 -7.18 -7.14 11.91
C HIS A 355 -6.73 -6.36 13.18
N GLU A 356 -6.24 -7.10 14.19
CA GLU A 356 -5.59 -6.56 15.38
C GLU A 356 -4.06 -6.75 15.24
N VAL A 357 -3.31 -5.65 15.41
CA VAL A 357 -1.87 -5.55 15.11
C VAL A 357 -1.51 -6.22 13.77
N SER A 358 -2.30 -5.90 12.72
CA SER A 358 -2.36 -6.67 11.48
C SER A 358 -1.00 -6.85 10.82
N ASP A 359 -0.16 -5.81 10.75
CA ASP A 359 1.17 -5.91 10.13
C ASP A 359 1.99 -7.04 10.73
N ARG A 360 2.15 -7.02 12.06
CA ARG A 360 2.92 -8.04 12.77
C ARG A 360 2.18 -9.37 12.83
N GLY A 361 0.88 -9.36 13.13
CA GLY A 361 0.10 -10.56 13.33
C GLY A 361 0.04 -11.44 12.09
N VAL A 362 -0.18 -10.83 10.92
CA VAL A 362 -0.22 -11.56 9.64
C VAL A 362 1.17 -12.06 9.25
N LYS A 363 2.22 -11.22 9.31
CA LYS A 363 3.62 -11.64 9.07
C LYS A 363 4.08 -12.81 9.96
N MET A 364 3.51 -12.91 11.16
CA MET A 364 3.82 -13.99 12.10
C MET A 364 2.97 -15.25 11.88
N GLY A 365 1.92 -15.20 11.03
CA GLY A 365 1.13 -16.38 10.65
C GLY A 365 -0.35 -16.39 11.05
N LEU A 366 -0.92 -15.28 11.56
CA LEU A 366 -2.36 -15.20 11.89
C LEU A 366 -3.21 -14.98 10.64
N TYR A 367 -3.20 -15.95 9.73
CA TYR A 367 -4.05 -16.02 8.56
C TYR A 367 -4.46 -17.47 8.24
N GLY A 368 -5.49 -17.65 7.42
CA GLY A 368 -5.89 -18.94 6.89
C GLY A 368 -6.89 -18.78 5.73
N MET A 369 -7.28 -19.89 5.10
CA MET A 369 -8.02 -19.85 3.83
C MET A 369 -9.52 -20.05 4.05
N LEU A 370 -10.34 -19.38 3.24
CA LEU A 370 -11.79 -19.56 3.17
C LEU A 370 -12.18 -19.90 1.73
N VAL A 371 -12.72 -21.10 1.50
CA VAL A 371 -13.20 -21.51 0.17
C VAL A 371 -14.66 -21.87 0.25
N VAL A 372 -15.47 -21.22 -0.59
CA VAL A 372 -16.89 -21.54 -0.74
C VAL A 372 -17.11 -22.14 -2.12
N THR A 373 -17.65 -23.35 -2.17
CA THR A 373 -17.95 -24.06 -3.42
C THR A 373 -19.42 -23.95 -3.78
N PRO A 374 -19.81 -24.10 -5.06
CA PRO A 374 -21.21 -24.34 -5.41
C PRO A 374 -21.73 -25.59 -4.68
N ARG A 375 -23.06 -25.65 -4.42
CA ARG A 375 -23.67 -26.78 -3.72
C ARG A 375 -23.78 -28.05 -4.58
N GLU A 376 -23.97 -27.88 -5.89
CA GLU A 376 -24.23 -28.99 -6.82
C GLU A 376 -23.02 -29.36 -7.70
N THR A 377 -21.79 -29.13 -7.22
CA THR A 377 -20.57 -29.52 -7.95
C THR A 377 -19.94 -30.79 -7.37
N ALA A 378 -19.82 -31.82 -8.22
CA ALA A 378 -18.90 -32.93 -7.95
C ALA A 378 -17.47 -32.40 -7.92
N LYS A 379 -16.68 -32.81 -6.92
CA LYS A 379 -15.23 -32.55 -6.92
C LYS A 379 -14.59 -33.47 -7.95
N GLU A 380 -14.35 -32.93 -9.14
CA GLU A 380 -13.56 -33.60 -10.17
C GLU A 380 -12.14 -33.05 -10.17
N GLY A 381 -11.15 -33.95 -10.20
CA GLY A 381 -9.73 -33.60 -10.29
C GLY A 381 -9.12 -32.96 -9.03
N ALA A 382 -8.11 -32.12 -9.22
CA ALA A 382 -7.34 -31.51 -8.13
C ALA A 382 -7.75 -30.04 -7.91
N ASP A 383 -8.08 -29.68 -6.67
CA ASP A 383 -8.40 -28.31 -6.26
C ASP A 383 -7.48 -27.93 -5.08
N LEU A 384 -6.45 -27.13 -5.35
CA LEU A 384 -5.37 -26.82 -4.42
C LEU A 384 -5.40 -25.34 -4.06
N THR A 385 -5.34 -25.03 -2.78
CA THR A 385 -5.11 -23.65 -2.31
C THR A 385 -3.63 -23.45 -2.04
N VAL A 386 -3.05 -22.43 -2.67
CA VAL A 386 -1.61 -22.17 -2.69
C VAL A 386 -1.37 -20.74 -2.19
N PRO A 387 -1.45 -20.49 -0.88
CA PRO A 387 -1.13 -19.18 -0.34
C PRO A 387 0.38 -18.95 -0.40
N VAL A 388 0.82 -17.76 -0.79
CA VAL A 388 2.22 -17.33 -0.67
C VAL A 388 2.38 -16.44 0.56
N HIS A 389 3.45 -16.67 1.32
CA HIS A 389 3.77 -15.93 2.53
C HIS A 389 5.28 -15.94 2.81
N THR A 390 5.84 -14.87 3.37
CA THR A 390 7.25 -14.82 3.78
C THR A 390 7.42 -15.00 5.27
N PHE A 391 8.00 -16.14 5.68
CA PHE A 391 8.39 -16.40 7.07
C PHE A 391 9.89 -16.18 7.28
N ALA A 392 10.26 -15.23 8.14
CA ALA A 392 11.66 -14.96 8.50
C ALA A 392 12.59 -14.83 7.27
N GLY A 393 12.14 -14.07 6.27
CA GLY A 393 12.85 -13.82 5.00
C GLY A 393 12.84 -14.99 4.01
N LYS A 394 12.00 -16.01 4.21
CA LYS A 394 11.84 -17.14 3.28
C LYS A 394 10.40 -17.22 2.79
N ILE A 395 10.24 -17.20 1.47
CA ILE A 395 8.96 -17.40 0.82
C ILE A 395 8.53 -18.86 0.98
N ALA A 396 7.30 -19.06 1.41
CA ALA A 396 6.63 -20.34 1.50
C ALA A 396 5.37 -20.34 0.64
N LEU A 397 5.08 -21.48 0.02
CA LEU A 397 3.80 -21.79 -0.61
C LEU A 397 3.04 -22.76 0.30
N GLY A 398 1.99 -22.28 0.96
CA GLY A 398 1.39 -22.99 2.09
C GLY A 398 2.36 -23.02 3.27
N ASP A 399 2.73 -24.22 3.68
CA ASP A 399 3.74 -24.54 4.69
C ASP A 399 5.09 -25.00 4.08
N HIS A 400 5.22 -24.92 2.75
CA HIS A 400 6.40 -25.35 2.01
C HIS A 400 7.32 -24.19 1.64
N ASP A 401 8.45 -24.07 2.34
CA ASP A 401 9.58 -23.17 2.03
C ASP A 401 10.67 -23.83 1.14
N GLN A 402 10.34 -24.99 0.57
CA GLN A 402 11.15 -25.73 -0.41
C GLN A 402 10.25 -26.21 -1.56
N PRO A 403 10.82 -26.54 -2.73
CA PRO A 403 10.06 -27.14 -3.82
C PRO A 403 9.35 -28.41 -3.37
N PHE A 404 8.05 -28.53 -3.69
CA PHE A 404 7.25 -29.71 -3.36
C PHE A 404 6.46 -30.21 -4.57
N GLU A 405 6.01 -31.45 -4.49
CA GLU A 405 5.32 -32.16 -5.57
C GLU A 405 3.88 -32.49 -5.19
N GLN A 406 2.96 -32.22 -6.10
CA GLN A 406 1.59 -32.72 -6.05
C GLN A 406 1.36 -33.66 -7.23
N ARG A 407 0.88 -34.87 -6.94
CA ARG A 407 0.52 -35.84 -7.96
C ARG A 407 -0.94 -35.69 -8.38
N VAL A 408 -1.18 -35.75 -9.68
CA VAL A 408 -2.51 -35.61 -10.29
C VAL A 408 -2.59 -36.50 -11.52
N ALA A 409 -3.73 -37.18 -11.71
CA ALA A 409 -3.97 -38.00 -12.90
C ALA A 409 -3.90 -37.17 -14.19
N PRO A 410 -3.20 -37.64 -15.25
CA PRO A 410 -3.18 -36.97 -16.54
C PRO A 410 -4.61 -36.71 -17.07
N GLY A 411 -4.84 -35.51 -17.63
CA GLY A 411 -6.13 -35.09 -18.17
C GLY A 411 -7.18 -34.69 -17.11
N ALA A 412 -6.96 -34.97 -15.83
CA ALA A 412 -7.87 -34.53 -14.78
C ALA A 412 -7.89 -32.99 -14.69
N PRO A 413 -9.05 -32.37 -14.40
CA PRO A 413 -9.12 -30.93 -14.22
C PRO A 413 -8.29 -30.51 -13.00
N VAL A 414 -7.53 -29.42 -13.13
CA VAL A 414 -6.76 -28.82 -12.03
C VAL A 414 -7.25 -27.40 -11.81
N ARG A 415 -7.51 -27.05 -10.55
CA ARG A 415 -7.70 -25.68 -10.07
C ARG A 415 -6.60 -25.34 -9.06
N LEU A 416 -5.86 -24.27 -9.33
CA LEU A 416 -4.90 -23.69 -8.38
C LEU A 416 -5.46 -22.35 -7.89
N ARG A 417 -5.79 -22.28 -6.60
CA ARG A 417 -6.27 -21.06 -5.93
C ARG A 417 -5.07 -20.33 -5.33
N LEU A 418 -4.50 -19.41 -6.09
CA LEU A 418 -3.36 -18.61 -5.66
C LEU A 418 -3.86 -17.51 -4.72
N VAL A 419 -3.23 -17.37 -3.56
CA VAL A 419 -3.60 -16.35 -2.55
C VAL A 419 -2.35 -15.63 -2.08
N ASN A 420 -2.29 -14.32 -2.24
CA ASN A 420 -1.20 -13.54 -1.65
C ASN A 420 -1.56 -13.12 -0.23
N THR A 421 -0.92 -13.74 0.76
CA THR A 421 -1.13 -13.43 2.19
C THR A 421 -0.04 -12.56 2.79
N ASP A 422 0.90 -12.11 1.97
CA ASP A 422 1.99 -11.22 2.35
C ASP A 422 1.59 -9.75 2.17
N ASN A 423 2.44 -8.84 2.64
CA ASN A 423 2.25 -7.39 2.48
C ASN A 423 2.75 -6.86 1.14
N THR A 424 3.55 -7.63 0.42
CA THR A 424 4.14 -7.24 -0.86
C THR A 424 3.52 -8.04 -2.00
N PRO A 425 3.43 -7.46 -3.20
CA PRO A 425 3.00 -8.22 -4.36
C PRO A 425 3.99 -9.31 -4.76
N HIS A 426 3.46 -10.45 -5.20
CA HIS A 426 4.26 -11.59 -5.66
C HIS A 426 3.98 -11.87 -7.14
N GLN A 427 4.99 -12.37 -7.84
CA GLN A 427 4.89 -12.80 -9.23
C GLN A 427 4.80 -14.31 -9.31
N PHE A 428 3.85 -14.81 -10.11
CA PHE A 428 3.68 -16.22 -10.38
C PHE A 428 3.83 -16.55 -11.85
N THR A 429 4.44 -17.70 -12.15
CA THR A 429 4.48 -18.25 -13.50
C THR A 429 4.08 -19.73 -13.48
N LEU A 430 3.25 -20.13 -14.44
CA LEU A 430 2.87 -21.53 -14.66
C LEU A 430 3.43 -22.00 -16.00
N SER A 431 4.38 -22.94 -15.95
CA SER A 431 4.99 -23.55 -17.13
C SER A 431 4.53 -24.99 -17.35
N GLY A 432 4.68 -25.48 -18.58
CA GLY A 432 4.35 -26.86 -18.97
C GLY A 432 2.92 -27.08 -19.46
N THR A 433 2.02 -26.10 -19.31
CA THR A 433 0.64 -26.16 -19.82
C THR A 433 0.09 -24.76 -20.10
N PRO A 434 -0.74 -24.59 -21.13
CA PRO A 434 -1.64 -23.44 -21.17
C PRO A 434 -2.67 -23.54 -20.06
N TYR A 435 -3.22 -22.40 -19.66
CA TYR A 435 -4.19 -22.30 -18.57
C TYR A 435 -5.14 -21.12 -18.77
N ARG A 436 -6.17 -21.02 -17.94
CA ARG A 436 -7.05 -19.85 -17.85
C ARG A 436 -7.01 -19.29 -16.44
N VAL A 437 -7.05 -17.97 -16.30
CA VAL A 437 -7.41 -17.33 -15.04
C VAL A 437 -8.94 -17.37 -14.99
N ALA A 438 -9.50 -18.29 -14.21
CA ALA A 438 -10.95 -18.49 -14.14
C ALA A 438 -11.63 -17.44 -13.26
N ALA A 439 -10.97 -17.05 -12.16
CA ALA A 439 -11.50 -16.08 -11.21
C ALA A 439 -10.40 -15.17 -10.66
N ILE A 440 -10.79 -13.94 -10.30
CA ILE A 440 -9.97 -12.98 -9.56
C ILE A 440 -10.76 -12.55 -8.33
N ASP A 441 -10.10 -12.51 -7.17
CA ASP A 441 -10.67 -12.07 -5.89
C ASP A 441 -11.99 -12.78 -5.54
N GLY A 442 -12.05 -14.08 -5.84
CA GLY A 442 -13.22 -14.92 -5.60
C GLY A 442 -14.39 -14.69 -6.58
N ARG A 443 -14.19 -13.93 -7.67
CA ARG A 443 -15.20 -13.68 -8.71
C ARG A 443 -14.79 -14.30 -10.03
N ASP A 444 -15.65 -15.15 -10.58
CA ASP A 444 -15.46 -15.74 -11.91
C ASP A 444 -15.40 -14.65 -12.99
N LEU A 445 -14.43 -14.76 -13.89
CA LEU A 445 -14.28 -13.88 -15.03
C LEU A 445 -15.21 -14.29 -16.16
N ASN A 446 -15.72 -13.32 -16.92
CA ASN A 446 -16.57 -13.60 -18.07
C ASN A 446 -15.74 -14.01 -19.29
N GLY A 447 -15.98 -15.22 -19.82
CA GLY A 447 -15.32 -15.72 -21.04
C GLY A 447 -13.78 -15.70 -21.01
N PRO A 448 -13.12 -16.27 -19.97
CA PRO A 448 -11.67 -16.20 -19.81
C PRO A 448 -10.95 -16.94 -20.96
N GLY A 449 -9.98 -16.26 -21.58
CA GLY A 449 -9.19 -16.79 -22.69
C GLY A 449 -8.03 -17.69 -22.23
N GLU A 450 -7.45 -18.45 -23.13
CA GLU A 450 -6.25 -19.25 -22.80
C GLU A 450 -5.01 -18.35 -22.71
N LEU A 451 -4.19 -18.58 -21.69
CA LEU A 451 -2.90 -17.92 -21.45
C LEU A 451 -1.77 -18.95 -21.51
N SER A 452 -0.61 -18.49 -21.94
CA SER A 452 0.64 -19.23 -21.85
C SER A 452 1.80 -18.24 -21.78
N ARG A 453 2.93 -18.65 -21.18
CA ARG A 453 4.13 -17.81 -21.04
C ARG A 453 3.82 -16.41 -20.51
N THR A 454 3.01 -16.34 -19.46
CA THR A 454 2.52 -15.07 -18.87
C THR A 454 2.88 -15.03 -17.39
N THR A 455 3.35 -13.88 -16.92
CA THR A 455 3.62 -13.60 -15.50
C THR A 455 2.39 -13.02 -14.84
N LEU A 456 1.93 -13.65 -13.76
CA LEU A 456 0.79 -13.22 -12.97
C LEU A 456 1.28 -12.46 -11.75
N ARG A 457 1.11 -11.14 -11.73
CA ARG A 457 1.43 -10.36 -10.54
C ARG A 457 0.20 -10.25 -9.63
N LEU A 458 0.30 -10.81 -8.43
CA LEU A 458 -0.77 -10.79 -7.43
C LEU A 458 -0.48 -9.70 -6.37
N PRO A 459 -1.34 -8.70 -6.19
CA PRO A 459 -1.22 -7.73 -5.10
C PRO A 459 -1.28 -8.41 -3.72
N ALA A 460 -0.78 -7.73 -2.67
CA ALA A 460 -1.05 -8.14 -1.29
C ALA A 460 -2.57 -8.28 -1.08
N GLY A 461 -3.02 -9.41 -0.54
CA GLY A 461 -4.44 -9.74 -0.39
C GLY A 461 -5.18 -10.17 -1.67
N GLY A 462 -4.52 -10.14 -2.83
CA GLY A 462 -5.10 -10.55 -4.11
C GLY A 462 -5.14 -12.07 -4.32
N ARG A 463 -6.13 -12.56 -5.08
CA ARG A 463 -6.31 -14.00 -5.35
C ARG A 463 -6.62 -14.27 -6.80
N TYR A 464 -5.98 -15.26 -7.43
CA TYR A 464 -6.31 -15.77 -8.76
C TYR A 464 -6.58 -17.28 -8.72
N ASP A 465 -7.67 -17.73 -9.35
CA ASP A 465 -7.92 -19.16 -9.59
C ASP A 465 -7.46 -19.52 -11.01
N LEU A 466 -6.47 -20.40 -11.13
CA LEU A 466 -6.02 -20.93 -12.43
C LEU A 466 -6.67 -22.27 -12.70
N VAL A 467 -7.14 -22.48 -13.94
CA VAL A 467 -7.71 -23.77 -14.37
C VAL A 467 -7.06 -24.28 -15.64
N PHE A 468 -6.78 -25.59 -15.67
CA PHE A 468 -6.23 -26.30 -16.83
C PHE A 468 -6.40 -27.82 -16.66
N PRO A 469 -6.43 -28.59 -17.76
CA PRO A 469 -6.32 -30.04 -17.68
C PRO A 469 -4.88 -30.44 -17.32
N MET A 470 -4.69 -31.41 -16.44
CA MET A 470 -3.37 -31.89 -16.03
C MET A 470 -2.57 -32.42 -17.24
N PRO A 471 -1.42 -31.83 -17.61
CA PRO A 471 -0.64 -32.27 -18.77
C PRO A 471 0.08 -33.59 -18.51
N THR A 472 0.34 -34.36 -19.57
CA THR A 472 1.09 -35.63 -19.50
C THR A 472 2.57 -35.45 -19.17
N ALA A 473 3.14 -34.26 -19.42
CA ALA A 473 4.53 -33.93 -19.11
C ALA A 473 4.73 -33.29 -17.72
N GLY A 474 3.63 -33.00 -17.00
CA GLY A 474 3.65 -32.21 -15.76
C GLY A 474 3.66 -30.70 -16.00
N ALA A 475 3.41 -29.95 -14.92
CA ALA A 475 3.40 -28.49 -14.91
C ALA A 475 4.14 -27.96 -13.68
N VAL A 476 4.64 -26.72 -13.75
CA VAL A 476 5.41 -26.11 -12.66
C VAL A 476 4.89 -24.70 -12.39
N LEU A 477 4.38 -24.48 -11.18
CA LEU A 477 4.06 -23.17 -10.65
C LEU A 477 5.28 -22.64 -9.89
N ARG A 478 5.69 -21.40 -10.18
CA ARG A 478 6.75 -20.69 -9.45
C ARG A 478 6.20 -19.41 -8.86
N ALA A 479 6.77 -19.02 -7.73
CA ALA A 479 6.62 -17.69 -7.15
C ALA A 479 8.00 -17.02 -7.07
N ASP A 480 8.09 -15.74 -7.46
CA ASP A 480 9.26 -14.87 -7.43
C ASP A 480 10.58 -15.55 -7.84
N ASP A 481 10.74 -15.80 -9.14
CA ASP A 481 11.98 -16.34 -9.72
C ASP A 481 12.54 -17.59 -9.01
N ARG A 482 11.62 -18.48 -8.57
CA ARG A 482 11.86 -19.81 -7.95
C ARG A 482 12.05 -19.80 -6.43
N ALA A 483 11.76 -18.70 -5.74
CA ALA A 483 11.74 -18.69 -4.28
C ALA A 483 10.70 -19.68 -3.71
N GLY A 484 9.53 -19.78 -4.36
CA GLY A 484 8.54 -20.85 -4.14
C GLY A 484 8.35 -21.70 -5.40
N THR A 485 8.22 -23.02 -5.28
CA THR A 485 7.96 -23.91 -6.43
C THR A 485 7.02 -25.06 -6.07
N LEU A 486 5.93 -25.19 -6.82
CA LEU A 486 5.04 -26.36 -6.81
C LEU A 486 5.16 -27.09 -8.14
N ARG A 487 5.49 -28.39 -8.09
CA ARG A 487 5.56 -29.29 -9.24
C ARG A 487 4.31 -30.17 -9.28
N LEU A 488 3.53 -30.02 -10.34
CA LEU A 488 2.42 -30.92 -10.65
C LEU A 488 2.98 -32.08 -11.48
N THR A 489 2.96 -33.28 -10.91
CA THR A 489 3.52 -34.49 -11.54
C THR A 489 2.39 -35.46 -11.91
N PRO A 490 2.39 -36.02 -13.13
CA PRO A 490 1.38 -37.01 -13.52
C PRO A 490 1.45 -38.27 -12.65
N ASP A 491 0.30 -38.89 -12.35
CA ASP A 491 0.26 -40.16 -11.63
C ASP A 491 1.04 -41.26 -12.36
N GLY A 492 1.81 -42.06 -11.61
CA GLY A 492 2.65 -43.13 -12.16
C GLY A 492 3.89 -42.66 -12.93
N ALA A 493 4.04 -41.36 -13.21
CA ALA A 493 5.25 -40.83 -13.81
C ALA A 493 6.41 -40.75 -12.79
N PRO A 494 7.67 -40.98 -13.22
CA PRO A 494 8.82 -40.54 -12.44
C PRO A 494 8.71 -39.02 -12.17
N PRO A 495 9.36 -38.50 -11.11
CA PRO A 495 9.37 -37.06 -10.82
C PRO A 495 9.62 -36.25 -12.11
N ALA A 496 8.82 -35.20 -12.34
CA ALA A 496 8.77 -34.50 -13.63
C ALA A 496 10.18 -34.16 -14.16
N PRO A 497 10.45 -34.33 -15.48
CA PRO A 497 11.78 -34.09 -16.03
C PRO A 497 12.23 -32.64 -15.76
N ALA A 498 13.53 -32.47 -15.44
CA ALA A 498 14.13 -31.20 -15.09
C ALA A 498 13.91 -30.06 -16.12
N ALA A 499 13.58 -30.38 -17.38
CA ALA A 499 13.40 -29.41 -18.46
C ALA A 499 12.30 -28.36 -18.21
N SER A 500 11.13 -28.75 -17.68
CA SER A 500 10.08 -27.78 -17.29
C SER A 500 10.42 -27.04 -15.99
N ALA A 501 11.27 -27.65 -15.15
CA ALA A 501 11.83 -27.04 -13.94
C ALA A 501 12.91 -25.98 -14.26
N THR A 502 13.56 -26.06 -15.43
CA THR A 502 14.64 -25.16 -15.85
C THR A 502 14.21 -24.01 -16.77
N GLU A 503 12.95 -23.95 -17.22
CA GLU A 503 12.49 -22.85 -18.08
C GLU A 503 12.77 -21.48 -17.43
N ASP A 504 13.34 -20.58 -18.21
CA ASP A 504 13.54 -19.19 -17.84
C ASP A 504 12.26 -18.41 -18.09
N THR A 505 11.68 -17.87 -17.02
CA THR A 505 10.40 -17.16 -17.05
C THR A 505 10.55 -15.66 -16.87
N SER A 506 11.77 -15.16 -16.67
CA SER A 506 12.05 -13.75 -16.32
C SER A 506 11.61 -12.75 -17.41
N GLY A 507 11.56 -13.20 -18.67
CA GLY A 507 11.13 -12.38 -19.82
C GLY A 507 9.66 -12.52 -20.22
N TRP A 508 8.82 -13.21 -19.45
CA TRP A 508 7.41 -13.39 -19.80
C TRP A 508 6.61 -12.08 -19.62
N PRO A 509 5.71 -11.72 -20.56
CA PRO A 509 4.85 -10.56 -20.41
C PRO A 509 3.94 -10.68 -19.18
N GLU A 510 3.72 -9.56 -18.50
CA GLU A 510 2.80 -9.49 -17.38
C GLU A 510 1.34 -9.57 -17.84
N PHE A 511 0.52 -10.32 -17.09
CA PHE A 511 -0.91 -10.42 -17.27
C PHE A 511 -1.61 -9.10 -16.93
N ASP A 512 -2.43 -8.60 -17.87
CA ASP A 512 -3.28 -7.43 -17.65
C ASP A 512 -4.77 -7.81 -17.60
N PRO A 513 -5.39 -7.80 -16.40
CA PRO A 513 -6.79 -8.20 -16.25
C PRO A 513 -7.77 -7.26 -16.97
N LEU A 514 -7.39 -6.01 -17.27
CA LEU A 514 -8.28 -5.06 -17.97
C LEU A 514 -8.60 -5.48 -19.40
N SER A 515 -7.72 -6.27 -20.03
CA SER A 515 -7.87 -6.72 -21.42
C SER A 515 -8.31 -8.18 -21.56
N TYR A 516 -8.52 -8.87 -20.43
CA TYR A 516 -8.74 -10.30 -20.39
C TYR A 516 -10.21 -10.67 -20.21
N GLY A 517 -10.63 -11.77 -20.85
CA GLY A 517 -12.02 -12.20 -20.89
C GLY A 517 -12.82 -11.53 -22.01
N THR A 518 -14.13 -11.77 -22.02
CA THR A 518 -15.06 -11.22 -23.01
C THR A 518 -15.91 -10.12 -22.36
N PRO A 519 -16.13 -8.98 -23.03
CA PRO A 519 -17.03 -7.93 -22.54
C PRO A 519 -18.43 -8.47 -22.19
N ALA A 520 -19.02 -7.95 -21.13
CA ALA A 520 -20.39 -8.22 -20.73
C ALA A 520 -21.04 -6.97 -20.14
N ALA A 521 -22.37 -6.94 -20.12
CA ALA A 521 -23.11 -5.84 -19.52
C ALA A 521 -22.91 -5.81 -18.00
N THR A 522 -22.71 -4.61 -17.46
CA THR A 522 -22.62 -4.34 -16.02
C THR A 522 -23.82 -3.52 -15.55
N PRO A 523 -24.22 -3.61 -14.27
CA PRO A 523 -25.35 -2.84 -13.74
C PRO A 523 -25.14 -1.31 -13.80
N PHE A 524 -23.88 -0.87 -13.84
CA PHE A 524 -23.45 0.51 -13.97
C PHE A 524 -22.07 0.57 -14.62
N GLY A 525 -21.66 1.74 -15.09
CA GLY A 525 -20.36 1.96 -15.74
C GLY A 525 -19.91 3.41 -15.67
N ALA A 526 -18.87 3.77 -16.43
CA ALA A 526 -18.25 5.10 -16.34
C ALA A 526 -19.21 6.26 -16.63
N GLY A 527 -20.23 6.04 -17.47
CA GLY A 527 -21.26 7.02 -17.82
C GLY A 527 -22.46 7.07 -16.86
N SER A 528 -22.49 6.27 -15.80
CA SER A 528 -23.60 6.26 -14.84
C SER A 528 -23.65 7.56 -14.01
N ARG A 529 -24.84 7.89 -13.50
CA ARG A 529 -25.02 8.96 -12.52
C ARG A 529 -24.59 8.45 -11.13
N PHE A 530 -23.57 9.07 -10.55
CA PHE A 530 -23.06 8.72 -9.22
C PHE A 530 -23.64 9.65 -8.15
N ASP A 531 -24.05 9.09 -7.02
CA ASP A 531 -24.61 9.82 -5.87
C ASP A 531 -23.52 10.34 -4.93
N ARG A 532 -22.36 9.66 -4.91
CA ARG A 532 -21.15 10.08 -4.18
C ARG A 532 -19.92 9.92 -5.06
N ARG A 533 -18.95 10.81 -4.85
CA ARG A 533 -17.64 10.78 -5.51
C ARG A 533 -16.57 11.04 -4.48
N PHE A 534 -15.60 10.14 -4.37
CA PHE A 534 -14.44 10.30 -3.52
C PHE A 534 -13.18 10.25 -4.35
N THR A 535 -12.19 11.05 -3.95
CA THR A 535 -10.84 11.01 -4.54
C THR A 535 -9.86 10.72 -3.42
N LEU A 536 -9.00 9.73 -3.62
CA LEU A 536 -7.97 9.30 -2.70
C LEU A 536 -6.62 9.49 -3.39
N VAL A 537 -5.84 10.47 -2.95
CA VAL A 537 -4.47 10.66 -3.41
C VAL A 537 -3.53 10.03 -2.40
N LEU A 538 -2.92 8.91 -2.82
CA LEU A 538 -1.98 8.12 -2.05
C LEU A 538 -0.58 8.72 -2.17
N ASP A 539 0.05 8.99 -1.04
CA ASP A 539 1.34 9.66 -0.98
C ASP A 539 2.06 9.40 0.35
N GLN A 540 3.25 9.95 0.52
CA GLN A 540 3.97 9.99 1.79
C GLN A 540 4.21 11.45 2.21
N GLY A 541 4.20 11.69 3.51
CA GLY A 541 4.45 13.03 4.04
C GLY A 541 4.42 13.08 5.57
N LEU A 542 4.81 14.23 6.11
CA LEU A 542 4.66 14.52 7.53
C LEU A 542 3.17 14.59 7.90
N ALA A 543 2.73 13.69 8.78
CA ALA A 543 1.38 13.66 9.32
C ALA A 543 1.39 13.37 10.82
N ILE A 544 0.21 13.44 11.46
CA ILE A 544 0.04 13.02 12.85
C ILE A 544 -0.47 11.59 12.85
N THR A 545 0.31 10.67 13.40
CA THR A 545 -0.07 9.28 13.67
C THR A 545 0.02 9.04 15.17
N ASN A 546 -0.99 8.39 15.76
CA ASN A 546 -1.04 8.11 17.20
C ASN A 546 -0.75 9.34 18.09
N GLY A 547 -1.21 10.53 17.67
CA GLY A 547 -1.03 11.79 18.38
C GLY A 547 0.39 12.40 18.30
N ARG A 548 1.29 11.87 17.46
CA ARG A 548 2.67 12.34 17.30
C ARG A 548 3.00 12.62 15.83
N PRO A 549 3.86 13.60 15.52
CA PRO A 549 4.37 13.77 14.16
C PRO A 549 5.18 12.56 13.72
N ALA A 550 4.86 12.03 12.55
CA ALA A 550 5.59 10.96 11.89
C ALA A 550 5.64 11.21 10.38
N TYR A 551 6.63 10.60 9.73
CA TYR A 551 6.61 10.48 8.28
C TYR A 551 5.75 9.25 7.95
N ALA A 552 4.57 9.48 7.39
CA ALA A 552 3.50 8.51 7.29
C ALA A 552 3.13 8.24 5.82
N HIS A 553 2.50 7.09 5.59
CA HIS A 553 1.72 6.88 4.37
C HIS A 553 0.38 7.59 4.54
N THR A 554 0.08 8.48 3.60
CA THR A 554 -1.04 9.42 3.70
C THR A 554 -2.08 9.20 2.60
N VAL A 555 -3.32 9.55 2.92
CA VAL A 555 -4.41 9.70 1.96
C VAL A 555 -4.85 11.16 2.00
N ASN A 556 -4.74 11.86 0.87
CA ASN A 556 -5.04 13.29 0.77
C ASN A 556 -4.29 14.15 1.80
N GLY A 557 -3.05 13.77 2.16
CA GLY A 557 -2.20 14.50 3.11
C GLY A 557 -2.50 14.25 4.59
N HIS A 558 -3.40 13.32 4.89
CA HIS A 558 -3.72 12.91 6.26
C HIS A 558 -3.33 11.45 6.47
N ALA A 559 -3.01 11.10 7.72
CA ALA A 559 -2.82 9.74 8.17
C ALA A 559 -3.94 9.36 9.14
N PHE A 560 -4.28 8.07 9.23
CA PHE A 560 -5.27 7.56 10.18
C PHE A 560 -4.94 8.00 11.61
N PRO A 561 -5.93 8.38 12.45
CA PRO A 561 -7.37 8.46 12.18
C PRO A 561 -7.84 9.80 11.58
N SER A 562 -6.93 10.68 11.18
CA SER A 562 -7.27 12.04 10.73
C SER A 562 -7.81 12.11 9.30
N ILE A 563 -7.78 11.01 8.55
CA ILE A 563 -8.37 10.95 7.21
C ILE A 563 -9.91 10.98 7.36
N PRO A 564 -10.62 11.92 6.71
CA PRO A 564 -12.06 12.00 6.81
C PRO A 564 -12.77 10.71 6.40
N THR A 565 -13.74 10.27 7.19
CA THR A 565 -14.60 9.14 6.87
C THR A 565 -15.40 9.38 5.59
N GLN A 566 -15.45 8.38 4.71
CA GLN A 566 -16.29 8.39 3.52
C GLN A 566 -17.74 8.07 3.91
N LEU A 567 -18.60 9.09 3.93
CA LEU A 567 -20.00 8.94 4.33
C LEU A 567 -20.91 8.63 3.12
N VAL A 568 -21.66 7.54 3.20
CA VAL A 568 -22.60 7.07 2.16
C VAL A 568 -24.00 6.82 2.72
N ARG A 569 -25.01 6.78 1.85
CA ARG A 569 -26.33 6.22 2.18
C ARG A 569 -26.49 4.84 1.58
N GLU A 570 -27.33 4.01 2.20
CA GLU A 570 -27.73 2.74 1.60
C GLU A 570 -28.36 2.99 0.23
N GLY A 571 -27.90 2.23 -0.77
CA GLY A 571 -28.30 2.32 -2.16
C GLY A 571 -27.46 3.28 -3.03
N ASP A 572 -26.68 4.19 -2.44
CA ASP A 572 -25.85 5.15 -3.18
C ASP A 572 -24.97 4.42 -4.21
N LEU A 573 -24.92 4.94 -5.44
CA LEU A 573 -23.89 4.52 -6.41
C LEU A 573 -22.66 5.42 -6.23
N VAL A 574 -21.55 4.82 -5.81
CA VAL A 574 -20.33 5.54 -5.40
C VAL A 574 -19.25 5.35 -6.45
N ARG A 575 -18.60 6.44 -6.86
CA ARG A 575 -17.34 6.40 -7.63
C ARG A 575 -16.18 6.79 -6.74
N VAL A 576 -15.10 6.03 -6.80
CA VAL A 576 -13.85 6.32 -6.11
C VAL A 576 -12.74 6.42 -7.15
N THR A 577 -12.03 7.55 -7.14
CA THR A 577 -10.80 7.75 -7.92
C THR A 577 -9.62 7.60 -6.97
N VAL A 578 -8.76 6.60 -7.19
CA VAL A 578 -7.56 6.34 -6.40
C VAL A 578 -6.34 6.68 -7.24
N VAL A 579 -5.54 7.63 -6.78
CA VAL A 579 -4.36 8.17 -7.46
C VAL A 579 -3.14 7.80 -6.64
N ASN A 580 -2.17 7.11 -7.22
CA ASN A 580 -0.90 6.89 -6.55
C ASN A 580 0.15 7.89 -7.01
N ARG A 581 0.34 8.94 -6.20
CA ARG A 581 1.41 9.94 -6.38
C ARG A 581 2.74 9.48 -5.76
N GLY A 582 2.66 8.53 -4.83
CA GLY A 582 3.79 7.94 -4.14
C GLY A 582 4.71 7.13 -5.05
N ARG A 583 5.76 6.57 -4.43
CA ARG A 583 6.81 5.80 -5.11
C ARG A 583 6.67 4.29 -4.89
N GLU A 584 5.73 3.90 -4.03
CA GLU A 584 5.51 2.52 -3.63
C GLU A 584 4.15 2.05 -4.15
N THR A 585 3.99 0.74 -4.28
CA THR A 585 2.72 0.14 -4.72
C THR A 585 1.72 0.09 -3.57
N HIS A 586 0.46 0.36 -3.87
CA HIS A 586 -0.61 0.37 -2.87
C HIS A 586 -1.75 -0.54 -3.32
N PRO A 587 -1.74 -1.83 -2.92
CA PRO A 587 -2.90 -2.68 -3.09
C PRO A 587 -4.03 -2.11 -2.23
N TRP A 588 -5.09 -1.62 -2.85
CA TRP A 588 -6.15 -0.89 -2.18
C TRP A 588 -7.34 -1.81 -1.94
N HIS A 589 -7.74 -1.97 -0.69
CA HIS A 589 -8.76 -2.91 -0.24
C HIS A 589 -9.94 -2.19 0.44
N LEU A 590 -11.16 -2.52 0.02
CA LEU A 590 -12.41 -2.05 0.63
C LEU A 590 -13.16 -3.23 1.24
N HIS A 591 -13.48 -3.13 2.53
CA HIS A 591 -14.25 -4.16 3.22
C HIS A 591 -15.73 -4.14 2.82
N GLY A 592 -16.37 -5.31 2.91
CA GLY A 592 -17.82 -5.50 2.80
C GLY A 592 -18.43 -5.18 1.43
N HIS A 593 -17.63 -4.81 0.44
CA HIS A 593 -18.07 -4.47 -0.89
C HIS A 593 -17.08 -4.96 -1.94
N THR A 594 -17.63 -5.38 -3.07
CA THR A 594 -16.87 -5.55 -4.31
C THR A 594 -16.99 -4.29 -5.17
N VAL A 595 -15.88 -3.85 -5.77
CA VAL A 595 -15.82 -2.72 -6.68
C VAL A 595 -15.73 -3.18 -8.14
N LEU A 596 -16.44 -2.49 -9.03
CA LEU A 596 -16.28 -2.61 -10.48
C LEU A 596 -15.23 -1.62 -10.95
N VAL A 597 -14.23 -2.11 -11.69
CA VAL A 597 -13.23 -1.25 -12.34
C VAL A 597 -13.85 -0.51 -13.52
N LEU A 598 -13.80 0.82 -13.49
CA LEU A 598 -14.29 1.70 -14.56
C LEU A 598 -13.17 2.09 -15.53
N SER A 599 -11.98 2.40 -15.00
CA SER A 599 -10.78 2.67 -15.79
C SER A 599 -9.49 2.55 -14.98
N ARG A 600 -8.38 2.32 -15.68
CA ARG A 600 -7.01 2.54 -15.19
C ARG A 600 -6.31 3.49 -16.15
N ASP A 601 -5.74 4.57 -15.62
CA ASP A 601 -5.10 5.64 -16.37
C ASP A 601 -5.98 6.22 -17.48
N GLY A 602 -7.28 6.33 -17.21
CA GLY A 602 -8.28 6.80 -18.17
C GLY A 602 -8.67 5.79 -19.25
N HIS A 603 -8.09 4.59 -19.25
CA HIS A 603 -8.45 3.52 -20.18
C HIS A 603 -9.46 2.58 -19.53
N ALA A 604 -10.64 2.46 -20.15
CA ALA A 604 -11.66 1.52 -19.71
C ALA A 604 -11.22 0.06 -19.99
N PRO A 605 -11.65 -0.92 -19.19
CA PRO A 605 -11.44 -2.33 -19.50
C PRO A 605 -11.96 -2.70 -20.90
N THR A 606 -11.16 -3.40 -21.68
CA THR A 606 -11.53 -3.94 -23.01
C THR A 606 -11.92 -5.42 -22.95
N GLY A 607 -11.56 -6.11 -21.85
CA GLY A 607 -11.93 -7.48 -21.56
C GLY A 607 -13.29 -7.61 -20.87
N GLY A 608 -13.44 -8.62 -20.02
CA GLY A 608 -14.64 -8.82 -19.21
C GLY A 608 -14.76 -7.82 -18.06
N PRO A 609 -15.97 -7.66 -17.48
CA PRO A 609 -16.14 -6.86 -16.27
C PRO A 609 -15.21 -7.35 -15.15
N LEU A 610 -14.47 -6.43 -14.56
CA LEU A 610 -13.50 -6.73 -13.50
C LEU A 610 -14.07 -6.26 -12.16
N LEU A 611 -14.46 -7.23 -11.34
CA LEU A 611 -15.00 -7.07 -10.00
C LEU A 611 -13.93 -7.50 -8.99
N LEU A 612 -13.50 -6.57 -8.14
CA LEU A 612 -12.38 -6.75 -7.21
C LEU A 612 -12.77 -6.32 -5.81
N ASP A 613 -12.14 -6.90 -4.80
CA ASP A 613 -12.09 -6.27 -3.47
C ASP A 613 -10.72 -5.62 -3.22
N THR A 614 -9.69 -6.03 -3.94
CA THR A 614 -8.33 -5.50 -3.82
C THR A 614 -7.73 -5.24 -5.20
N PHE A 615 -7.20 -4.04 -5.42
CA PHE A 615 -6.56 -3.69 -6.70
C PHE A 615 -5.22 -2.99 -6.49
N ASP A 616 -4.24 -3.36 -7.30
CA ASP A 616 -2.85 -2.89 -7.17
C ASP A 616 -2.66 -1.51 -7.81
N VAL A 617 -2.68 -0.44 -7.00
CA VAL A 617 -2.46 0.91 -7.50
C VAL A 617 -0.95 1.20 -7.52
N ARG A 618 -0.32 1.14 -8.69
CA ARG A 618 1.13 1.34 -8.83
C ARG A 618 1.51 2.81 -8.90
N PRO A 619 2.78 3.17 -8.64
CA PRO A 619 3.24 4.55 -8.77
C PRO A 619 2.84 5.17 -10.11
N GLY A 620 2.26 6.37 -10.04
CA GLY A 620 1.79 7.12 -11.21
C GLY A 620 0.45 6.65 -11.80
N GLU A 621 -0.16 5.58 -11.29
CA GLU A 621 -1.45 5.09 -11.79
C GLU A 621 -2.63 5.87 -11.18
N VAL A 622 -3.70 5.94 -11.96
CA VAL A 622 -5.02 6.44 -11.56
C VAL A 622 -6.06 5.38 -11.82
N TRP A 623 -6.67 4.85 -10.77
CA TRP A 623 -7.76 3.88 -10.85
C TRP A 623 -9.09 4.57 -10.59
N GLU A 624 -10.08 4.25 -11.40
CA GLU A 624 -11.46 4.64 -11.15
C GLU A 624 -12.30 3.39 -10.97
N VAL A 625 -12.93 3.28 -9.81
CA VAL A 625 -13.77 2.14 -9.45
C VAL A 625 -15.13 2.64 -8.98
N ALA A 626 -16.13 1.77 -9.04
CA ALA A 626 -17.45 2.07 -8.52
C ALA A 626 -18.07 0.87 -7.82
N PHE A 627 -18.87 1.14 -6.81
CA PHE A 627 -19.66 0.13 -6.11
C PHE A 627 -21.01 0.71 -5.70
N ARG A 628 -21.96 -0.18 -5.43
CA ARG A 628 -23.22 0.18 -4.80
C ARG A 628 -23.07 0.01 -3.30
N ALA A 629 -23.41 1.01 -2.51
CA ALA A 629 -23.44 0.92 -1.06
C ALA A 629 -24.66 0.08 -0.61
N ASN A 630 -24.56 -1.25 -0.64
CA ASN A 630 -25.64 -2.19 -0.32
C ASN A 630 -25.34 -3.14 0.85
N ASN A 631 -24.22 -2.95 1.55
CA ASN A 631 -23.89 -3.67 2.77
C ASN A 631 -23.82 -2.68 3.93
N LEU A 632 -24.97 -2.47 4.58
CA LEU A 632 -25.14 -1.48 5.65
C LEU A 632 -24.09 -1.71 6.76
N GLY A 633 -23.38 -0.65 7.16
CA GLY A 633 -22.34 -0.81 8.19
C GLY A 633 -21.33 0.32 8.30
N MET A 634 -20.24 0.01 9.00
CA MET A 634 -18.99 0.75 8.97
C MET A 634 -17.88 -0.20 8.54
N TRP A 635 -17.00 0.26 7.66
CA TRP A 635 -16.09 -0.57 6.89
C TRP A 635 -14.71 0.07 6.84
N MET A 636 -13.66 -0.75 6.91
CA MET A 636 -12.31 -0.29 6.62
C MET A 636 -12.11 -0.15 5.10
N ASN A 637 -11.30 0.84 4.74
CA ASN A 637 -10.88 1.11 3.37
C ASN A 637 -9.40 1.53 3.42
N HIS A 638 -8.48 0.66 3.01
CA HIS A 638 -7.06 0.81 3.34
C HIS A 638 -6.10 0.19 2.32
N CYS A 639 -4.82 0.52 2.46
CA CYS A 639 -3.76 -0.19 1.76
C CYS A 639 -3.51 -1.57 2.40
N HIS A 640 -3.53 -2.63 1.59
CA HIS A 640 -3.27 -4.00 2.01
C HIS A 640 -1.79 -4.38 2.05
N ASN A 641 -0.89 -3.41 1.84
CA ASN A 641 0.41 -3.48 2.48
C ASN A 641 0.19 -3.06 3.94
N LEU A 642 0.11 -4.04 4.84
CA LEU A 642 -0.30 -3.80 6.22
C LEU A 642 0.65 -2.87 6.98
N SER A 643 1.92 -2.80 6.57
CA SER A 643 2.85 -1.81 7.12
C SER A 643 2.51 -0.38 6.70
N HIS A 644 1.95 -0.17 5.50
CA HIS A 644 1.47 1.13 5.06
C HIS A 644 0.17 1.52 5.80
N ALA A 645 -0.73 0.56 6.01
CA ALA A 645 -1.94 0.77 6.81
C ALA A 645 -1.61 1.16 8.26
N ASP A 646 -0.70 0.42 8.91
CA ASP A 646 -0.21 0.69 10.27
C ASP A 646 0.44 2.07 10.39
N GLN A 647 1.18 2.49 9.36
CA GLN A 647 1.76 3.84 9.27
C GLN A 647 0.75 4.93 8.91
N GLY A 648 -0.54 4.60 8.69
CA GLY A 648 -1.62 5.57 8.58
C GLY A 648 -2.42 5.55 7.28
N MET A 649 -2.13 4.69 6.31
CA MET A 649 -2.85 4.61 5.03
C MET A 649 -4.11 3.73 5.14
N ALA A 650 -4.98 4.12 6.05
CA ALA A 650 -6.27 3.49 6.31
C ALA A 650 -7.33 4.56 6.57
N LEU A 651 -8.58 4.30 6.22
CA LEU A 651 -9.71 5.15 6.56
C LEU A 651 -10.99 4.33 6.69
N HIS A 652 -12.06 4.99 7.12
CA HIS A 652 -13.37 4.39 7.22
C HIS A 652 -14.27 4.80 6.07
N LEU A 653 -15.11 3.87 5.64
CA LEU A 653 -16.37 4.13 4.97
C LEU A 653 -17.51 3.85 5.95
N ALA A 654 -18.45 4.77 6.08
CA ALA A 654 -19.57 4.64 7.03
C ALA A 654 -20.90 4.99 6.38
N TYR A 655 -21.94 4.27 6.76
CA TYR A 655 -23.30 4.55 6.34
C TYR A 655 -23.95 5.57 7.28
N GLU A 656 -24.69 6.52 6.72
CA GLU A 656 -25.51 7.46 7.48
C GLU A 656 -26.46 6.71 8.42
N GLY A 657 -26.48 7.10 9.70
CA GLY A 657 -27.32 6.47 10.71
C GLY A 657 -26.75 5.17 11.30
N VAL A 658 -25.59 4.68 10.87
CA VAL A 658 -24.88 3.60 11.58
C VAL A 658 -23.90 4.21 12.59
N THR A 659 -23.85 3.62 13.79
CA THR A 659 -22.98 4.07 14.88
C THR A 659 -22.11 2.92 15.40
N THR A 660 -20.98 3.23 16.01
CA THR A 660 -20.15 2.26 16.70
C THR A 660 -20.09 2.57 18.20
N PRO A 661 -20.35 1.59 19.08
CA PRO A 661 -20.12 1.75 20.52
C PRO A 661 -18.64 1.54 20.90
N PHE A 662 -17.81 1.12 19.95
CA PHE A 662 -16.40 0.83 20.19
C PHE A 662 -15.59 2.12 20.15
N HIS A 663 -14.70 2.26 21.13
CA HIS A 663 -13.85 3.43 21.30
C HIS A 663 -12.42 2.94 21.49
N GLY A 664 -11.62 2.97 20.42
CA GLY A 664 -10.24 2.50 20.45
C GLY A 664 -9.62 2.73 19.08
N ALA A 665 -8.44 3.33 19.05
CA ALA A 665 -7.73 3.62 17.82
C ALA A 665 -7.22 2.32 17.18
N HIS A 666 -7.44 2.14 15.87
CA HIS A 666 -6.46 1.44 15.06
C HIS A 666 -5.14 2.22 15.19
N GLY A 667 -4.18 1.65 15.90
CA GLY A 667 -2.91 2.31 16.21
C GLY A 667 -2.13 1.48 17.21
N GLY A 668 -1.50 0.42 16.70
CA GLY A 668 -0.39 -0.26 17.37
C GLY A 668 0.85 0.61 17.40
#